data_AF-A0A9W4CXR9-F1
#
_entry.id   AF-A0A9W4CXR9-F1
#
_cell.length_a   1.000
_cell.length_b   1.000
_cell.length_c   1.000
_cell.angle_alpha   90.00
_cell.angle_beta   90.00
_cell.angle_gamma   90.00
#
_symmetry.space_group_name_H-M   'P 1'
#
loop_
_entity.id
_entity.type
_entity.pdbx_description
1 polymer ?
#
loop_
_entity_poly.entity_id
_entity_poly.type
_entity_poly.pdbx_seq_one_letter_code
_entity_poly.pdbx_strand_id
1 'polypeptide(L)'
;MGTGLALVFLQPKNVNTREQLSQYHAQVLHLSLIMADLAIDDSLYRDVIAQPTADQQGEQEETNNFQKAISAWRSIDLTSLISSLDSTASEIVQYQRDCTIQRKELAQRTKEFRRLDDSTKIVEVKSLLKNYQTFIDLLTNHIKSTNSAFLSVYSSLSEAPDPYPLLEASVESLLLTEYTLPKIKEENSQLQKSVKNLTAHLEETETRLEAERKTRRSIEQGLESKTKEVESFWTAVLEEKKDNWEAKEKSLEEKVENQERLLHDLKASYEVTQRLGESFSNGGDEISHVTNAEMEIINADLERTSARLAEMEARNEQLRLELAQSASQLVNQQPVKLEDDLEYLRIRSENASLLRKIEATRVERESKKRDLEDKLRSLEREISLLKEDRDNLRIKVQKWSDYEDVKNELDILKSVEFSLADDEDTEEPPKKNNSPKGDTLEQLLISRNKKITDELTILRVSHTDLVKQIQSLQEEVSNTRTELEKAQKLNTTLENDLASVHEGVNTFPSAVSVAGTHFARYPHSSINANRRGRLSPTSSIISGFDPKSSMGTTSLESLRSGEPVGGGSGILPMITAQRDRFKKLNTNLENQLSEAQGTISSLRHQVSSLQKDNLNLYEKTRYISTYNRTGPTASSSATYSSSPNPSIIQMHNSKSSGPALDRYRTEYESRLSPFAAFRGRESARAHKRMRLPERIVFSITRLVLATRTSRNIFAGYCMALHVLVFISLYWLGSMDVQQHYNHIGQSSIAAANDKILTAKSGAENWHQVGFSEPKV
;
A
#
# COMPACT_ATOMS: atom_id res chain seq x y z
N MET A 1 3.61 -13.70 -47.21
CA MET A 1 4.30 -13.97 -48.48
C MET A 1 5.73 -13.51 -48.33
N GLY A 2 6.71 -14.23 -48.88
CA GLY A 2 8.13 -13.91 -48.66
C GLY A 2 8.83 -13.45 -49.94
N THR A 3 9.92 -12.71 -49.76
CA THR A 3 11.07 -12.44 -50.65
C THR A 3 11.98 -11.48 -49.85
N GLY A 4 13.29 -11.65 -49.69
CA GLY A 4 14.23 -12.53 -50.38
C GLY A 4 15.14 -11.72 -51.29
N LEU A 5 16.21 -11.13 -50.73
CA LEU A 5 17.36 -10.49 -51.41
C LEU A 5 18.42 -10.23 -50.33
N ALA A 6 19.73 -10.33 -50.52
CA ALA A 6 20.62 -11.02 -51.44
C ALA A 6 22.01 -10.56 -50.98
N LEU A 7 22.89 -11.49 -50.61
CA LEU A 7 24.28 -11.16 -50.26
C LEU A 7 25.02 -10.73 -51.54
N VAL A 8 25.63 -9.54 -51.53
CA VAL A 8 26.65 -9.15 -52.51
C VAL A 8 27.94 -8.84 -51.76
N PHE A 9 28.96 -9.66 -52.01
CA PHE A 9 30.34 -9.41 -51.58
C PHE A 9 30.91 -8.20 -52.31
N LEU A 10 31.50 -7.26 -51.57
CA LEU A 10 32.43 -6.25 -52.11
C LEU A 10 33.58 -6.04 -51.12
N GLN A 11 34.82 -6.16 -51.61
CA GLN A 11 36.05 -5.99 -50.84
C GLN A 11 36.25 -4.55 -50.34
N PRO A 12 37.03 -4.36 -49.26
CA PRO A 12 37.22 -3.04 -48.67
C PRO A 12 38.09 -2.14 -49.54
N LYS A 13 37.60 -0.93 -49.81
CA LYS A 13 38.45 0.21 -50.17
C LYS A 13 38.51 1.18 -48.99
N ASN A 14 39.71 1.70 -48.72
CA ASN A 14 39.99 2.71 -47.71
C ASN A 14 39.02 3.90 -47.82
N VAL A 15 38.16 4.09 -46.81
CA VAL A 15 37.36 5.31 -46.64
C VAL A 15 37.37 5.74 -45.16
N ASN A 16 38.19 6.75 -44.89
CA ASN A 16 37.96 7.83 -43.91
C ASN A 16 37.38 7.47 -42.52
N THR A 17 38.25 6.97 -41.63
CA THR A 17 37.98 6.85 -40.17
C THR A 17 37.56 8.18 -39.52
N ARG A 18 37.92 9.32 -40.11
CA ARG A 18 37.55 10.67 -39.65
C ARG A 18 36.04 10.97 -39.77
N GLU A 19 35.38 10.52 -40.83
CA GLU A 19 33.93 10.75 -41.01
C GLU A 19 33.11 9.91 -40.02
N GLN A 20 33.51 8.66 -39.77
CA GLN A 20 32.88 7.83 -38.76
C GLN A 20 33.04 8.40 -37.34
N LEU A 21 34.23 8.89 -36.98
CA LEU A 21 34.43 9.60 -35.70
C LEU A 21 33.56 10.86 -35.58
N SER A 22 33.38 11.61 -36.68
CA SER A 22 32.49 12.77 -36.70
C SER A 22 31.01 12.38 -36.53
N GLN A 23 30.56 11.28 -37.14
CA GLN A 23 29.21 10.76 -36.94
C GLN A 23 28.99 10.28 -35.50
N TYR A 24 29.93 9.53 -34.92
CA TYR A 24 29.84 9.11 -33.51
C TYR A 24 29.79 10.30 -32.56
N HIS A 25 30.59 11.35 -32.79
CA HIS A 25 30.55 12.55 -31.95
C HIS A 25 29.21 13.30 -32.07
N ALA A 26 28.67 13.45 -33.27
CA ALA A 26 27.34 14.04 -33.49
C ALA A 26 26.23 13.21 -32.82
N GLN A 27 26.33 11.88 -32.87
CA GLN A 27 25.34 10.98 -32.26
C GLN A 27 25.40 11.01 -30.72
N VAL A 28 26.59 11.14 -30.13
CA VAL A 28 26.76 11.36 -28.68
C VAL A 28 26.19 12.72 -28.25
N LEU A 29 26.42 13.79 -29.02
CA LEU A 29 25.81 15.10 -28.74
C LEU A 29 24.28 15.06 -28.84
N HIS A 30 23.72 14.32 -29.81
CA HIS A 30 22.28 14.15 -29.96
C HIS A 30 21.67 13.35 -28.78
N LEU A 31 22.33 12.29 -28.31
CA LEU A 31 21.90 11.60 -27.07
C LEU A 31 22.04 12.50 -25.83
N SER A 32 23.09 13.31 -25.75
CA SER A 32 23.26 14.28 -24.66
C SER A 32 22.14 15.32 -24.62
N LEU A 33 21.63 15.74 -25.78
CA LEU A 33 20.52 16.69 -25.87
C LEU A 33 19.20 16.04 -25.42
N ILE A 34 18.91 14.83 -25.90
CA ILE A 34 17.70 14.06 -25.47
C ILE A 34 17.71 13.79 -23.96
N MET A 35 18.86 13.48 -23.38
CA MET A 35 19.00 13.27 -21.93
C MET A 35 18.83 14.58 -21.13
N ALA A 36 19.14 15.73 -21.72
CA ALA A 36 18.87 17.04 -21.11
C ALA A 36 17.38 17.39 -21.18
N ASP A 37 16.71 17.15 -22.31
CA ASP A 37 15.26 17.35 -22.44
C ASP A 37 14.46 16.44 -21.47
N LEU A 38 14.85 15.17 -21.31
CA LEU A 38 14.24 14.27 -20.31
C LEU A 38 14.41 14.77 -18.87
N ALA A 39 15.54 15.42 -18.55
CA ALA A 39 15.78 16.00 -17.23
C ALA A 39 14.96 17.28 -16.99
N ILE A 40 14.62 18.01 -18.06
CA ILE A 40 13.73 19.18 -18.00
C ILE A 40 12.28 18.72 -17.76
N ASP A 41 11.81 17.67 -18.43
CA ASP A 41 10.47 17.09 -18.16
C ASP A 41 10.30 16.60 -16.71
N ASP A 42 11.34 15.98 -16.11
CA ASP A 42 11.31 15.54 -14.70
C ASP A 42 11.27 16.72 -13.71
N SER A 43 11.84 17.88 -14.10
CA SER A 43 11.72 19.13 -13.33
C SER A 43 10.31 19.75 -13.41
N LEU A 44 9.70 19.73 -14.60
CA LEU A 44 8.31 20.14 -14.81
C LEU A 44 7.34 19.26 -14.00
N TYR A 45 7.62 17.96 -13.89
CA TYR A 45 6.81 17.04 -13.10
C TYR A 45 6.86 17.34 -11.59
N ARG A 46 7.98 17.86 -11.06
CA ARG A 46 8.06 18.32 -9.66
C ARG A 46 7.23 19.57 -9.41
N ASP A 47 7.29 20.56 -10.30
CA ASP A 47 6.54 21.82 -10.12
C ASP A 47 5.02 21.63 -10.25
N VAL A 48 4.57 20.64 -11.04
CA VAL A 48 3.15 20.24 -11.10
C VAL A 48 2.68 19.58 -9.78
N ILE A 49 3.56 18.85 -9.08
CA ILE A 49 3.28 18.28 -7.75
C ILE A 49 3.35 19.35 -6.64
N ALA A 50 3.98 20.50 -6.90
CA ALA A 50 4.11 21.62 -5.96
C ALA A 50 2.93 22.62 -5.98
N GLN A 51 1.84 22.35 -6.71
CA GLN A 51 0.63 23.16 -6.58
C GLN A 51 -0.11 22.83 -5.27
N PRO A 52 -0.45 23.83 -4.44
CA PRO A 52 -1.18 23.59 -3.20
C PRO A 52 -2.58 23.06 -3.52
N THR A 53 -2.89 21.87 -3.01
CA THR A 53 -4.25 21.33 -3.06
C THR A 53 -5.20 22.21 -2.24
N ALA A 54 -6.50 22.17 -2.55
CA ALA A 54 -7.49 23.05 -1.91
C ALA A 54 -7.50 22.96 -0.36
N ASP A 55 -7.14 21.80 0.20
CA ASP A 55 -7.00 21.61 1.66
C ASP A 55 -5.92 22.51 2.29
N GLN A 56 -4.81 22.79 1.57
CA GLN A 56 -3.73 23.65 2.06
C GLN A 56 -4.12 25.14 2.08
N GLN A 57 -5.15 25.55 1.33
CA GLN A 57 -5.66 26.93 1.38
C GLN A 57 -6.43 27.18 2.68
N GLY A 58 -7.17 26.17 3.18
CA GLY A 58 -7.84 26.22 4.48
C GLY A 58 -6.82 26.34 5.63
N GLU A 59 -5.78 25.50 5.63
CA GLU A 59 -4.70 25.58 6.62
C GLU A 59 -3.96 26.93 6.59
N GLN A 60 -3.82 27.56 5.40
CA GLN A 60 -3.24 28.90 5.28
C GLN A 60 -4.15 30.01 5.82
N GLU A 61 -5.47 29.93 5.64
CA GLU A 61 -6.40 30.91 6.26
C GLU A 61 -6.46 30.74 7.78
N GLU A 62 -6.51 29.50 8.28
CA GLU A 62 -6.47 29.22 9.71
C GLU A 62 -5.17 29.71 10.34
N THR A 63 -3.99 29.35 9.81
CA THR A 63 -2.69 29.84 10.32
C THR A 63 -2.57 31.36 10.30
N ASN A 64 -3.13 32.04 9.29
CA ASN A 64 -3.25 33.50 9.28
C ASN A 64 -4.14 34.02 10.42
N ASN A 65 -5.23 33.32 10.76
CA ASN A 65 -6.10 33.70 11.86
C ASN A 65 -5.45 33.42 13.24
N PHE A 66 -4.72 32.31 13.41
CA PHE A 66 -3.87 32.08 14.57
C PHE A 66 -2.82 33.20 14.73
N GLN A 67 -2.14 33.58 13.65
CA GLN A 67 -1.11 34.63 13.69
C GLN A 67 -1.69 36.01 14.01
N LYS A 68 -2.85 36.37 13.44
CA LYS A 68 -3.60 37.59 13.80
C LYS A 68 -3.98 37.59 15.29
N ALA A 69 -4.55 36.48 15.78
CA ALA A 69 -4.94 36.37 17.18
C ALA A 69 -3.76 36.48 18.15
N ILE A 70 -2.64 35.80 17.86
CA ILE A 70 -1.39 35.93 18.63
C ILE A 70 -0.89 37.37 18.61
N SER A 71 -0.99 38.08 17.47
CA SER A 71 -0.59 39.50 17.40
C SER A 71 -1.48 40.40 18.26
N ALA A 72 -2.81 40.19 18.27
CA ALA A 72 -3.76 40.94 19.08
C ALA A 72 -3.52 40.72 20.59
N TRP A 73 -3.42 39.46 21.03
CA TRP A 73 -3.11 39.13 22.43
C TRP A 73 -1.73 39.63 22.87
N ARG A 74 -0.76 39.71 21.95
CA ARG A 74 0.55 40.31 22.21
C ARG A 74 0.51 41.84 22.30
N SER A 75 -0.35 42.53 21.55
CA SER A 75 -0.54 43.99 21.67
C SER A 75 -1.34 44.40 22.91
N ILE A 76 -2.22 43.53 23.41
CA ILE A 76 -2.98 43.77 24.65
C ILE A 76 -2.06 43.69 25.88
N ASP A 77 -1.02 42.86 25.82
CA ASP A 77 -0.07 42.56 26.91
C ASP A 77 -0.72 42.60 28.30
N LEU A 78 -1.41 41.51 28.62
CA LEU A 78 -2.13 41.31 29.89
C LEU A 78 -1.28 41.66 31.13
N THR A 79 0.04 41.50 31.09
CA THR A 79 0.90 41.84 32.23
C THR A 79 0.97 43.36 32.44
N SER A 80 1.14 44.12 31.36
CA SER A 80 1.09 45.59 31.40
C SER A 80 -0.32 46.10 31.72
N LEU A 81 -1.35 45.46 31.16
CA LEU A 81 -2.74 45.84 31.36
C LEU A 81 -3.17 45.67 32.82
N ILE A 82 -2.84 44.53 33.45
CA ILE A 82 -3.11 44.28 34.88
C ILE A 82 -2.43 45.35 35.75
N SER A 83 -1.16 45.66 35.51
CA SER A 83 -0.45 46.71 36.25
C SER A 83 -1.10 48.09 36.10
N SER A 84 -1.59 48.43 34.90
CA SER A 84 -2.34 49.67 34.68
C SER A 84 -3.71 49.66 35.38
N LEU A 85 -4.40 48.52 35.37
CA LEU A 85 -5.70 48.33 35.99
C LEU A 85 -5.59 48.43 37.52
N ASP A 86 -4.55 47.85 38.13
CA ASP A 86 -4.25 47.97 39.57
C ASP A 86 -4.01 49.44 39.98
N SER A 87 -3.32 50.23 39.14
CA SER A 87 -3.17 51.68 39.36
C SER A 87 -4.53 52.38 39.33
N THR A 88 -5.35 52.15 38.29
CA THR A 88 -6.68 52.76 38.20
C THR A 88 -7.63 52.31 39.32
N ALA A 89 -7.51 51.07 39.79
CA ALA A 89 -8.27 50.55 40.93
C ALA A 89 -7.87 51.25 42.24
N SER A 90 -6.56 51.48 42.44
CA SER A 90 -6.03 52.28 43.54
C SER A 90 -6.56 53.72 43.50
N GLU A 91 -6.55 54.36 42.32
CA GLU A 91 -7.11 55.70 42.10
C GLU A 91 -8.62 55.75 42.38
N ILE A 92 -9.41 54.77 41.92
CA ILE A 92 -10.85 54.67 42.22
C ILE A 92 -11.09 54.54 43.74
N VAL A 93 -10.30 53.73 44.45
CA VAL A 93 -10.38 53.61 45.91
C VAL A 93 -10.00 54.93 46.60
N GLN A 94 -9.02 55.68 46.08
CA GLN A 94 -8.67 57.00 46.58
C GLN A 94 -9.79 58.01 46.34
N TYR A 95 -10.33 58.09 45.12
CA TYR A 95 -11.47 58.97 44.79
C TYR A 95 -12.72 58.64 45.60
N GLN A 96 -12.99 57.37 45.90
CA GLN A 96 -14.06 56.97 46.83
C GLN A 96 -13.83 57.54 48.24
N ARG A 97 -12.61 57.43 48.79
CA ARG A 97 -12.25 58.01 50.09
C ARG A 97 -12.43 59.53 50.08
N ASP A 98 -11.88 60.21 49.08
CA ASP A 98 -11.95 61.66 48.94
C ASP A 98 -13.40 62.16 48.82
N CYS A 99 -14.23 61.46 48.03
CA CYS A 99 -15.67 61.74 47.94
C CYS A 99 -16.37 61.60 49.31
N THR A 100 -16.00 60.60 50.14
CA THR A 100 -16.59 60.45 51.47
C THR A 100 -16.12 61.50 52.47
N ILE A 101 -14.86 61.94 52.38
CA ILE A 101 -14.28 62.98 53.25
C ILE A 101 -14.90 64.33 52.90
N GLN A 102 -14.87 64.72 51.64
CA GLN A 102 -15.40 66.01 51.19
C GLN A 102 -16.92 66.10 51.38
N ARG A 103 -17.68 64.99 51.22
CA ARG A 103 -19.10 64.96 51.57
C ARG A 103 -19.34 65.25 53.06
N LYS A 104 -18.48 64.75 53.96
CA LYS A 104 -18.56 65.04 55.41
C LYS A 104 -18.20 66.49 55.71
N GLU A 105 -17.12 67.02 55.12
CA GLU A 105 -16.70 68.42 55.28
C GLU A 105 -17.76 69.39 54.76
N LEU A 106 -18.37 69.10 53.60
CA LEU A 106 -19.43 69.90 53.00
C LEU A 106 -20.69 69.90 53.87
N ALA A 107 -21.07 68.75 54.43
CA ALA A 107 -22.16 68.65 55.39
C ALA A 107 -21.87 69.44 56.68
N GLN A 108 -20.62 69.40 57.17
CA GLN A 108 -20.19 70.19 58.33
C GLN A 108 -20.23 71.70 58.03
N ARG A 109 -19.62 72.18 56.94
CA ARG A 109 -19.68 73.61 56.56
C ARG A 109 -21.10 74.10 56.32
N THR A 110 -21.99 73.24 55.79
CA THR A 110 -23.43 73.57 55.65
C THR A 110 -24.15 73.70 57.00
N LYS A 111 -23.75 72.89 57.99
CA LYS A 111 -24.26 72.97 59.37
C LYS A 111 -23.72 74.18 60.13
N GLU A 112 -22.45 74.53 59.90
CA GLU A 112 -21.81 75.73 60.46
C GLU A 112 -22.40 77.01 59.85
N PHE A 113 -22.53 77.07 58.53
CA PHE A 113 -23.19 78.16 57.81
C PHE A 113 -24.62 78.44 58.34
N ARG A 114 -25.40 77.39 58.65
CA ARG A 114 -26.75 77.53 59.23
C ARG A 114 -26.76 78.22 60.61
N ARG A 115 -25.65 78.17 61.35
CA ARG A 115 -25.50 78.74 62.71
C ARG A 115 -25.03 80.20 62.72
N LEU A 116 -24.61 80.74 61.58
CA LEU A 116 -24.18 82.13 61.43
C LEU A 116 -25.36 83.12 61.55
N ASP A 117 -25.07 84.38 61.85
CA ASP A 117 -26.04 85.48 61.77
C ASP A 117 -26.30 85.89 60.30
N ASP A 118 -27.41 86.57 60.04
CA ASP A 118 -27.84 86.82 58.66
C ASP A 118 -26.92 87.80 57.90
N SER A 119 -26.13 88.63 58.60
CA SER A 119 -25.16 89.52 57.95
C SER A 119 -23.93 88.75 57.46
N THR A 120 -23.40 87.82 58.26
CA THR A 120 -22.25 86.98 57.88
C THR A 120 -22.64 85.87 56.91
N LYS A 121 -23.88 85.34 56.98
CA LYS A 121 -24.41 84.42 55.96
C LYS A 121 -24.28 84.98 54.54
N ILE A 122 -24.66 86.24 54.30
CA ILE A 122 -24.62 86.84 52.95
C ILE A 122 -23.19 86.82 52.37
N VAL A 123 -22.17 86.97 53.22
CA VAL A 123 -20.76 86.89 52.84
C VAL A 123 -20.33 85.44 52.56
N GLU A 124 -20.70 84.50 53.45
CA GLU A 124 -20.27 83.11 53.39
C GLU A 124 -21.04 82.23 52.38
N VAL A 125 -22.23 82.64 51.87
CA VAL A 125 -22.95 81.89 50.82
C VAL A 125 -22.05 81.60 49.62
N LYS A 126 -21.23 82.57 49.21
CA LYS A 126 -20.33 82.44 48.05
C LYS A 126 -19.22 81.40 48.31
N SER A 127 -18.73 81.33 49.54
CA SER A 127 -17.76 80.34 50.01
C SER A 127 -18.38 78.94 50.02
N LEU A 128 -19.58 78.80 50.61
CA LEU A 128 -20.31 77.54 50.66
C LEU A 128 -20.65 77.01 49.26
N LEU A 129 -21.17 77.86 48.37
CA LEU A 129 -21.52 77.48 47.00
C LEU A 129 -20.27 77.07 46.19
N LYS A 130 -19.12 77.73 46.41
CA LYS A 130 -17.84 77.31 45.80
C LYS A 130 -17.38 75.92 46.31
N ASN A 131 -17.61 75.60 47.59
CA ASN A 131 -17.34 74.26 48.12
C ASN A 131 -18.26 73.19 47.48
N TYR A 132 -19.55 73.49 47.29
CA TYR A 132 -20.48 72.61 46.56
C TYR A 132 -20.06 72.39 45.10
N GLN A 133 -19.69 73.47 44.40
CA GLN A 133 -19.18 73.40 43.02
C GLN A 133 -17.95 72.51 42.92
N THR A 134 -16.96 72.72 43.80
CA THR A 134 -15.72 71.93 43.84
C THR A 134 -16.00 70.44 44.05
N PHE A 135 -16.94 70.09 44.92
CA PHE A 135 -17.34 68.69 45.14
C PHE A 135 -18.03 68.07 43.91
N ILE A 136 -18.88 68.82 43.21
CA ILE A 136 -19.54 68.38 41.97
C ILE A 136 -18.51 68.20 40.85
N ASP A 137 -17.54 69.12 40.71
CA ASP A 137 -16.48 69.04 39.71
C ASP A 137 -15.57 67.84 39.95
N LEU A 138 -15.20 67.57 41.21
CA LEU A 138 -14.40 66.39 41.59
C LEU A 138 -15.14 65.07 41.36
N LEU A 139 -16.43 64.99 41.71
CA LEU A 139 -17.27 63.83 41.42
C LEU A 139 -17.41 63.60 39.90
N THR A 140 -17.59 64.67 39.13
CA THR A 140 -17.70 64.63 37.67
C THR A 140 -16.39 64.17 37.02
N ASN A 141 -15.24 64.65 37.51
CA ASN A 141 -13.93 64.27 37.00
C ASN A 141 -13.57 62.83 37.36
N HIS A 142 -13.91 62.36 38.57
CA HIS A 142 -13.79 60.95 38.95
C HIS A 142 -14.59 60.05 37.99
N ILE A 143 -15.88 60.32 37.79
CA ILE A 143 -16.74 59.53 36.91
C ILE A 143 -16.20 59.51 35.47
N LYS A 144 -15.71 60.65 34.96
CA LYS A 144 -15.06 60.73 33.64
C LYS A 144 -13.79 59.87 33.57
N SER A 145 -12.93 59.92 34.59
CA SER A 145 -11.70 59.11 34.66
C SER A 145 -12.03 57.61 34.67
N THR A 146 -12.94 57.17 35.54
CA THR A 146 -13.37 55.76 35.64
C THR A 146 -14.00 55.26 34.34
N ASN A 147 -14.87 56.06 33.71
CA ASN A 147 -15.48 55.69 32.43
C ASN A 147 -14.44 55.61 31.30
N SER A 148 -13.45 56.52 31.28
CA SER A 148 -12.36 56.51 30.31
C SER A 148 -11.46 55.28 30.47
N ALA A 149 -11.13 54.92 31.71
CA ALA A 149 -10.35 53.71 32.02
C ALA A 149 -11.12 52.44 31.62
N PHE A 150 -12.42 52.35 31.98
CA PHE A 150 -13.28 51.23 31.60
C PHE A 150 -13.39 51.04 30.08
N LEU A 151 -13.64 52.14 29.34
CA LEU A 151 -13.76 52.07 27.88
C LEU A 151 -12.45 51.68 27.19
N SER A 152 -11.29 52.10 27.73
CA SER A 152 -9.97 51.69 27.23
C SER A 152 -9.73 50.19 27.37
N VAL A 153 -10.05 49.62 28.54
CA VAL A 153 -9.95 48.17 28.79
C VAL A 153 -10.95 47.41 27.92
N TYR A 154 -12.20 47.90 27.84
CA TYR A 154 -13.24 47.27 27.05
C TYR A 154 -12.92 47.26 25.55
N SER A 155 -12.42 48.35 24.97
CA SER A 155 -12.05 48.39 23.55
C SER A 155 -10.98 47.36 23.23
N SER A 156 -9.90 47.36 24.02
CA SER A 156 -8.75 46.46 23.86
C SER A 156 -9.14 44.98 23.99
N LEU A 157 -10.08 44.66 24.87
CA LEU A 157 -10.59 43.29 25.04
C LEU A 157 -11.65 42.90 24.00
N SER A 158 -12.43 43.86 23.48
CA SER A 158 -13.47 43.62 22.47
C SER A 158 -12.91 43.38 21.06
N GLU A 159 -11.72 43.90 20.77
CA GLU A 159 -10.98 43.68 19.53
C GLU A 159 -10.19 42.34 19.56
N ALA A 160 -10.07 41.72 20.74
CA ALA A 160 -9.38 40.45 20.93
C ALA A 160 -10.24 39.26 20.47
N PRO A 161 -9.75 38.39 19.57
CA PRO A 161 -10.42 37.13 19.26
C PRO A 161 -10.34 36.15 20.44
N ASP A 162 -11.36 35.32 20.62
CA ASP A 162 -11.46 34.33 21.71
C ASP A 162 -10.22 33.40 21.74
N PRO A 163 -9.51 33.29 22.88
CA PRO A 163 -8.36 32.41 23.00
C PRO A 163 -8.73 30.92 23.16
N TYR A 164 -9.98 30.57 23.49
CA TYR A 164 -10.36 29.18 23.76
C TYR A 164 -10.19 28.26 22.53
N PRO A 165 -10.70 28.60 21.32
CA PRO A 165 -10.47 27.78 20.13
C PRO A 165 -8.99 27.66 19.75
N LEU A 166 -8.19 28.68 20.05
CA LEU A 166 -6.75 28.67 19.75
C LEU A 166 -6.01 27.67 20.65
N LEU A 167 -6.40 27.61 21.93
CA LEU A 167 -5.84 26.66 22.89
C LEU A 167 -6.30 25.23 22.61
N GLU A 168 -7.57 25.04 22.21
CA GLU A 168 -8.11 23.74 21.81
C GLU A 168 -7.34 23.19 20.59
N ALA A 169 -7.25 23.95 19.50
CA ALA A 169 -6.48 23.55 18.32
C ALA A 169 -4.97 23.38 18.60
N SER A 170 -4.39 24.17 19.52
CA SER A 170 -2.99 23.97 19.95
C SER A 170 -2.81 22.65 20.71
N VAL A 171 -3.78 22.26 21.54
CA VAL A 171 -3.76 20.97 22.25
C VAL A 171 -3.99 19.81 21.28
N GLU A 172 -4.93 19.92 20.34
CA GLU A 172 -5.14 18.91 19.29
C GLU A 172 -3.90 18.75 18.41
N SER A 173 -3.28 19.85 17.97
CA SER A 173 -2.02 19.83 17.22
C SER A 173 -0.87 19.21 18.01
N LEU A 174 -0.79 19.44 19.33
CA LEU A 174 0.22 18.83 20.20
C LEU A 174 -0.01 17.31 20.32
N LEU A 175 -1.26 16.88 20.59
CA LEU A 175 -1.62 15.46 20.67
C LEU A 175 -1.41 14.73 19.33
N LEU A 176 -1.78 15.37 18.21
CA LEU A 176 -1.52 14.85 16.87
C LEU A 176 -0.01 14.73 16.62
N THR A 177 0.79 15.72 17.02
CA THR A 177 2.25 15.67 16.94
C THR A 177 2.81 14.54 17.81
N GLU A 178 2.34 14.39 19.05
CA GLU A 178 2.78 13.32 19.96
C GLU A 178 2.49 11.92 19.38
N TYR A 179 1.39 11.74 18.65
CA TYR A 179 1.04 10.47 18.01
C TYR A 179 1.74 10.23 16.66
N THR A 180 1.98 11.27 15.86
CA THR A 180 2.55 11.16 14.50
C THR A 180 4.08 11.21 14.48
N LEU A 181 4.70 12.06 15.31
CA LEU A 181 6.15 12.19 15.44
C LEU A 181 6.89 10.86 15.71
N PRO A 182 6.46 9.96 16.61
CA PRO A 182 7.14 8.67 16.80
C PRO A 182 7.03 7.77 15.56
N LYS A 183 5.90 7.77 14.86
CA LYS A 183 5.72 6.99 13.63
C LYS A 183 6.62 7.51 12.51
N ILE A 184 6.61 8.83 12.27
CA ILE A 184 7.47 9.46 11.25
C ILE A 184 8.95 9.25 11.59
N LYS A 185 9.35 9.30 12.87
CA LYS A 185 10.71 8.96 13.31
C LYS A 185 11.05 7.49 13.09
N GLU A 186 10.11 6.58 13.33
CA GLU A 186 10.30 5.16 13.07
C GLU A 186 10.43 4.88 11.57
N GLU A 187 9.53 5.39 10.74
CA GLU A 187 9.57 5.28 9.28
C GLU A 187 10.86 5.88 8.71
N ASN A 188 11.28 7.06 9.17
CA ASN A 188 12.55 7.65 8.77
C ASN A 188 13.75 6.79 9.21
N SER A 189 13.70 6.17 10.41
CA SER A 189 14.71 5.18 10.83
C SER A 189 14.71 3.92 9.96
N GLN A 190 13.54 3.41 9.57
CA GLN A 190 13.39 2.24 8.69
C GLN A 190 13.87 2.57 7.26
N LEU A 191 13.55 3.76 6.73
CA LEU A 191 14.06 4.26 5.45
C LEU A 191 15.58 4.44 5.48
N GLN A 192 16.15 5.06 6.52
CA GLN A 192 17.60 5.18 6.68
C GLN A 192 18.30 3.81 6.76
N LYS A 193 17.72 2.83 7.45
CA LYS A 193 18.23 1.44 7.45
C LYS A 193 18.15 0.81 6.06
N SER A 194 17.04 1.01 5.35
CA SER A 194 16.83 0.47 4.00
C SER A 194 17.81 1.08 3.00
N VAL A 195 18.02 2.40 3.05
CA VAL A 195 19.04 3.11 2.25
C VAL A 195 20.43 2.56 2.57
N LYS A 196 20.82 2.43 3.85
CA LYS A 196 22.13 1.86 4.24
C LYS A 196 22.34 0.43 3.74
N ASN A 197 21.30 -0.41 3.78
CA ASN A 197 21.37 -1.77 3.27
C ASN A 197 21.48 -1.79 1.74
N LEU A 198 20.72 -0.93 1.04
CA LEU A 198 20.79 -0.79 -0.42
C LEU A 198 22.15 -0.25 -0.88
N THR A 199 22.73 0.73 -0.19
CA THR A 199 24.08 1.24 -0.50
C THR A 199 25.15 0.18 -0.26
N ALA A 200 25.04 -0.60 0.82
CA ALA A 200 25.99 -1.70 1.09
C ALA A 200 25.88 -2.82 0.05
N HIS A 201 24.66 -3.19 -0.38
CA HIS A 201 24.48 -4.14 -1.47
C HIS A 201 24.97 -3.60 -2.82
N LEU A 202 24.80 -2.30 -3.08
CA LEU A 202 25.32 -1.66 -4.29
C LEU A 202 26.86 -1.76 -4.30
N GLU A 203 27.53 -1.37 -3.22
CA GLU A 203 28.99 -1.49 -3.06
C GLU A 203 29.48 -2.94 -3.18
N GLU A 204 28.76 -3.90 -2.60
CA GLU A 204 29.04 -5.35 -2.76
C GLU A 204 28.90 -5.80 -4.24
N THR A 205 27.89 -5.32 -4.96
CA THR A 205 27.72 -5.64 -6.39
C THR A 205 28.75 -4.96 -7.29
N GLU A 206 29.15 -3.72 -6.99
CA GLU A 206 30.20 -3.01 -7.72
C GLU A 206 31.56 -3.66 -7.53
N THR A 207 31.96 -3.94 -6.29
CA THR A 207 33.23 -4.65 -5.99
C THR A 207 33.27 -6.05 -6.61
N ARG A 208 32.13 -6.78 -6.63
CA ARG A 208 32.00 -8.06 -7.35
C ARG A 208 32.15 -7.89 -8.86
N LEU A 209 31.54 -6.87 -9.46
CA LEU A 209 31.64 -6.56 -10.88
C LEU A 209 33.06 -6.15 -11.29
N GLU A 210 33.77 -5.41 -10.43
CA GLU A 210 35.18 -5.07 -10.64
C GLU A 210 36.09 -6.31 -10.58
N ALA A 211 35.85 -7.21 -9.62
CA ALA A 211 36.54 -8.49 -9.54
C ALA A 211 36.32 -9.33 -10.81
N GLU A 212 35.09 -9.44 -11.30
CA GLU A 212 34.76 -10.13 -12.55
C GLU A 212 35.42 -9.46 -13.77
N ARG A 213 35.38 -8.12 -13.87
CA ARG A 213 36.10 -7.38 -14.91
C ARG A 213 37.61 -7.64 -14.87
N LYS A 214 38.22 -7.75 -13.69
CA LYS A 214 39.64 -8.07 -13.52
C LYS A 214 39.98 -9.49 -13.94
N THR A 215 39.17 -10.49 -13.57
CA THR A 215 39.38 -11.88 -14.02
C THR A 215 39.18 -12.02 -15.51
N ARG A 216 38.16 -11.38 -16.08
CA ARG A 216 37.91 -11.35 -17.53
C ARG A 216 39.09 -10.76 -18.31
N ARG A 217 39.62 -9.59 -17.91
CA ARG A 217 40.82 -9.00 -18.54
C ARG A 217 42.03 -9.94 -18.45
N SER A 218 42.22 -10.63 -17.33
CA SER A 218 43.32 -11.59 -17.17
C SER A 218 43.19 -12.79 -18.12
N ILE A 219 41.96 -13.27 -18.36
CA ILE A 219 41.68 -14.35 -19.31
C ILE A 219 41.88 -13.85 -20.75
N GLU A 220 41.37 -12.66 -21.08
CA GLU A 220 41.54 -12.03 -22.40
C GLU A 220 43.03 -11.82 -22.73
N GLN A 221 43.84 -11.33 -21.78
CA GLN A 221 45.31 -11.21 -21.94
C GLN A 221 46.00 -12.57 -22.12
N GLY A 222 45.55 -13.61 -21.40
CA GLY A 222 46.07 -14.97 -21.57
C GLY A 222 45.76 -15.55 -22.95
N LEU A 223 44.54 -15.33 -23.44
CA LEU A 223 44.13 -15.74 -24.79
C LEU A 223 44.85 -14.95 -25.88
N GLU A 224 45.04 -13.64 -25.71
CA GLU A 224 45.80 -12.80 -26.64
C GLU A 224 47.27 -13.23 -26.70
N SER A 225 47.89 -13.52 -25.56
CA SER A 225 49.25 -14.07 -25.49
C SER A 225 49.36 -15.41 -26.22
N LYS A 226 48.43 -16.35 -25.97
CA LYS A 226 48.42 -17.65 -26.68
C LYS A 226 48.15 -17.49 -28.17
N THR A 227 47.33 -16.52 -28.57
CA THR A 227 47.08 -16.21 -29.99
C THR A 227 48.36 -15.70 -30.66
N LYS A 228 49.08 -14.75 -30.04
CA LYS A 228 50.38 -14.25 -30.54
C LYS A 228 51.48 -15.33 -30.58
N GLU A 229 51.47 -16.28 -29.64
CA GLU A 229 52.36 -17.44 -29.66
C GLU A 229 52.03 -18.39 -30.84
N VAL A 230 50.75 -18.62 -31.11
CA VAL A 230 50.31 -19.44 -32.25
C VAL A 230 50.57 -18.73 -33.58
N GLU A 231 50.30 -17.43 -33.68
CA GLU A 231 50.62 -16.60 -34.85
C GLU A 231 52.12 -16.59 -35.12
N SER A 232 52.96 -16.36 -34.10
CA SER A 232 54.42 -16.36 -34.28
C SER A 232 54.94 -17.75 -34.69
N PHE A 233 54.44 -18.83 -34.09
CA PHE A 233 54.75 -20.20 -34.52
C PHE A 233 54.37 -20.46 -35.98
N TRP A 234 53.16 -20.10 -36.40
CA TRP A 234 52.74 -20.28 -37.81
C TRP A 234 53.52 -19.39 -38.77
N THR A 235 53.89 -18.16 -38.39
CA THR A 235 54.74 -17.30 -39.24
C THR A 235 56.13 -17.90 -39.40
N ALA A 236 56.72 -18.47 -38.35
CA ALA A 236 58.02 -19.16 -38.43
C ALA A 236 57.94 -20.42 -39.32
N VAL A 237 56.89 -21.23 -39.20
CA VAL A 237 56.66 -22.41 -40.05
C VAL A 237 56.40 -22.03 -41.52
N LEU A 238 55.75 -20.89 -41.78
CA LEU A 238 55.55 -20.38 -43.13
C LEU A 238 56.86 -19.85 -43.73
N GLU A 239 57.68 -19.14 -42.96
CA GLU A 239 58.99 -18.67 -43.41
C GLU A 239 59.94 -19.85 -43.68
N GLU A 240 60.03 -20.82 -42.76
CA GLU A 240 60.83 -22.04 -42.97
C GLU A 240 60.39 -22.81 -44.23
N LYS A 241 59.07 -22.89 -44.49
CA LYS A 241 58.56 -23.49 -45.73
C LYS A 241 58.92 -22.67 -46.96
N LYS A 242 58.83 -21.34 -46.89
CA LYS A 242 59.23 -20.43 -47.98
C LYS A 242 60.71 -20.59 -48.30
N ASP A 243 61.57 -20.55 -47.29
CA ASP A 243 63.03 -20.74 -47.43
C ASP A 243 63.37 -22.13 -48.00
N ASN A 244 62.62 -23.17 -47.61
CA ASN A 244 62.76 -24.53 -48.15
C ASN A 244 62.28 -24.63 -49.61
N TRP A 245 61.28 -23.85 -50.03
CA TRP A 245 60.89 -23.74 -51.44
C TRP A 245 61.92 -22.96 -52.26
N GLU A 246 62.42 -21.83 -51.74
CA GLU A 246 63.47 -21.02 -52.36
C GLU A 246 64.79 -21.82 -52.52
N ALA A 247 65.17 -22.60 -51.50
CA ALA A 247 66.30 -23.52 -51.58
C ALA A 247 66.09 -24.66 -52.61
N LYS A 248 64.86 -25.18 -52.74
CA LYS A 248 64.54 -26.16 -53.79
C LYS A 248 64.60 -25.55 -55.18
N GLU A 249 64.01 -24.37 -55.36
CA GLU A 249 64.02 -23.59 -56.61
C GLU A 249 65.46 -23.36 -57.06
N LYS A 250 66.31 -22.80 -56.19
CA LYS A 250 67.74 -22.65 -56.45
C LYS A 250 68.45 -23.97 -56.78
N SER A 251 68.13 -25.07 -56.08
CA SER A 251 68.72 -26.39 -56.39
C SER A 251 68.26 -26.97 -57.74
N LEU A 252 67.12 -26.52 -58.26
CA LEU A 252 66.63 -26.87 -59.59
C LEU A 252 67.28 -25.96 -60.64
N GLU A 253 67.43 -24.66 -60.38
CA GLU A 253 68.21 -23.74 -61.22
C GLU A 253 69.65 -24.22 -61.39
N GLU A 254 70.35 -24.58 -60.31
CA GLU A 254 71.71 -25.14 -60.35
C GLU A 254 71.78 -26.47 -61.14
N LYS A 255 70.72 -27.29 -61.11
CA LYS A 255 70.64 -28.51 -61.94
C LYS A 255 70.41 -28.21 -63.41
N VAL A 256 69.57 -27.22 -63.73
CA VAL A 256 69.36 -26.76 -65.11
C VAL A 256 70.65 -26.17 -65.65
N GLU A 257 71.32 -25.29 -64.92
CA GLU A 257 72.62 -24.71 -65.32
C GLU A 257 73.68 -25.81 -65.52
N ASN A 258 73.74 -26.81 -64.64
CA ASN A 258 74.64 -27.95 -64.83
C ASN A 258 74.26 -28.85 -66.02
N GLN A 259 72.97 -29.03 -66.32
CA GLN A 259 72.53 -29.74 -67.54
C GLN A 259 72.85 -28.94 -68.81
N GLU A 260 72.72 -27.61 -68.78
CA GLU A 260 73.12 -26.73 -69.88
C GLU A 260 74.64 -26.78 -70.12
N ARG A 261 75.45 -26.75 -69.05
CA ARG A 261 76.91 -26.99 -69.12
C ARG A 261 77.22 -28.37 -69.70
N LEU A 262 76.57 -29.44 -69.23
CA LEU A 262 76.78 -30.79 -69.76
C LEU A 262 76.35 -30.92 -71.23
N LEU A 263 75.28 -30.28 -71.67
CA LEU A 263 74.87 -30.25 -73.08
C LEU A 263 75.87 -29.46 -73.94
N HIS A 264 76.43 -28.38 -73.40
CA HIS A 264 77.50 -27.62 -74.05
C HIS A 264 78.77 -28.47 -74.21
N ASP A 265 79.19 -29.17 -73.16
CA ASP A 265 80.36 -30.07 -73.17
C ASP A 265 80.13 -31.33 -74.01
N LEU A 266 78.91 -31.88 -74.03
CA LEU A 266 78.55 -33.00 -74.93
C LEU A 266 78.60 -32.56 -76.39
N LYS A 267 78.12 -31.34 -76.69
CA LYS A 267 78.22 -30.77 -78.04
C LYS A 267 79.67 -30.56 -78.47
N ALA A 268 80.52 -30.05 -77.57
CA ALA A 268 81.95 -29.89 -77.82
C ALA A 268 82.69 -31.24 -77.96
N SER A 269 82.37 -32.23 -77.13
CA SER A 269 83.00 -33.56 -77.18
C SER A 269 82.50 -34.42 -78.33
N TYR A 270 81.25 -34.28 -78.78
CA TYR A 270 80.76 -34.90 -80.01
C TYR A 270 81.53 -34.38 -81.23
N GLU A 271 81.81 -33.07 -81.29
CA GLU A 271 82.69 -32.48 -82.32
C GLU A 271 84.10 -33.11 -82.28
N VAL A 272 84.65 -33.39 -81.09
CA VAL A 272 85.95 -34.05 -80.92
C VAL A 272 85.91 -35.54 -81.28
N THR A 273 84.88 -36.28 -80.88
CA THR A 273 84.74 -37.72 -81.20
C THR A 273 84.49 -37.94 -82.68
N GLN A 274 83.77 -37.03 -83.36
CA GLN A 274 83.64 -37.05 -84.82
C GLN A 274 84.99 -36.85 -85.53
N ARG A 275 85.95 -36.14 -84.91
CA ARG A 275 87.36 -36.06 -85.39
C ARG A 275 88.21 -37.29 -85.03
N LEU A 276 87.72 -38.23 -84.21
CA LEU A 276 88.50 -39.36 -83.67
C LEU A 276 88.02 -40.74 -84.13
N GLY A 277 86.74 -40.89 -84.49
CA GLY A 277 86.10 -42.16 -84.86
C GLY A 277 86.60 -42.81 -86.16
N GLU A 278 87.58 -42.21 -86.82
CA GLU A 278 88.13 -42.66 -88.11
C GLU A 278 89.26 -43.72 -87.97
N SER A 279 89.61 -44.16 -86.74
CA SER A 279 90.95 -44.73 -86.45
C SER A 279 91.08 -46.16 -85.87
N PHE A 280 90.03 -46.97 -85.63
CA PHE A 280 90.21 -48.29 -84.97
C PHE A 280 89.34 -49.48 -85.47
N SER A 281 89.99 -50.65 -85.69
CA SER A 281 89.41 -51.98 -85.94
C SER A 281 90.42 -53.10 -85.63
N ASN A 282 89.96 -54.32 -85.27
CA ASN A 282 90.68 -55.53 -84.76
C ASN A 282 91.26 -55.39 -83.32
N GLY A 283 91.20 -56.36 -82.38
CA GLY A 283 90.61 -57.73 -82.34
C GLY A 283 91.63 -58.87 -82.56
N GLY A 284 91.74 -59.94 -81.74
CA GLY A 284 91.05 -60.36 -80.49
C GLY A 284 91.57 -61.75 -80.00
N ASP A 285 91.34 -62.16 -78.73
CA ASP A 285 92.00 -63.35 -78.11
C ASP A 285 91.10 -64.02 -77.01
N GLU A 286 90.48 -65.18 -77.28
CA GLU A 286 89.23 -65.59 -76.59
C GLU A 286 89.27 -66.94 -75.83
N ILE A 287 90.25 -67.81 -76.10
CA ILE A 287 90.22 -69.22 -75.62
C ILE A 287 90.75 -69.38 -74.17
N SER A 288 91.65 -68.51 -73.72
CA SER A 288 92.18 -68.57 -72.33
C SER A 288 91.19 -68.06 -71.27
N HIS A 289 90.07 -67.48 -71.68
CA HIS A 289 89.06 -66.91 -70.78
C HIS A 289 88.15 -67.98 -70.15
N VAL A 290 87.88 -69.09 -70.87
CA VAL A 290 86.89 -70.09 -70.46
C VAL A 290 87.33 -70.88 -69.22
N THR A 291 88.60 -71.32 -69.18
CA THR A 291 89.14 -72.05 -68.00
C THR A 291 89.31 -71.16 -66.78
N ASN A 292 89.58 -69.87 -66.98
CA ASN A 292 89.58 -68.89 -65.88
C ASN A 292 88.16 -68.68 -65.35
N ALA A 293 87.16 -68.56 -66.22
CA ALA A 293 85.77 -68.38 -65.83
C ALA A 293 85.22 -69.55 -65.00
N GLU A 294 85.56 -70.81 -65.31
CA GLU A 294 85.15 -71.95 -64.49
C GLU A 294 85.77 -71.92 -63.08
N MET A 295 87.04 -71.55 -62.97
CA MET A 295 87.72 -71.40 -61.67
C MET A 295 87.21 -70.19 -60.88
N GLU A 296 86.86 -69.10 -61.58
CA GLU A 296 86.22 -67.91 -61.02
C GLU A 296 84.81 -68.20 -60.48
N ILE A 297 84.01 -69.01 -61.18
CA ILE A 297 82.68 -69.46 -60.71
C ILE A 297 82.79 -70.28 -59.42
N ILE A 298 83.75 -71.21 -59.33
CA ILE A 298 83.96 -72.02 -58.11
C ILE A 298 84.42 -71.15 -56.94
N ASN A 299 85.31 -70.18 -57.17
CA ASN A 299 85.70 -69.21 -56.15
C ASN A 299 84.52 -68.31 -55.74
N ALA A 300 83.70 -67.85 -56.69
CA ALA A 300 82.52 -67.03 -56.39
C ALA A 300 81.47 -67.78 -55.55
N ASP A 301 81.28 -69.09 -55.76
CA ASP A 301 80.40 -69.91 -54.91
C ASP A 301 81.01 -70.19 -53.53
N LEU A 302 82.34 -70.33 -53.42
CA LEU A 302 83.05 -70.40 -52.13
C LEU A 302 82.92 -69.08 -51.35
N GLU A 303 83.09 -67.93 -52.02
CA GLU A 303 82.90 -66.59 -51.45
C GLU A 303 81.43 -66.37 -51.05
N ARG A 304 80.48 -66.79 -51.88
CA ARG A 304 79.04 -66.68 -51.59
C ARG A 304 78.62 -67.53 -50.39
N THR A 305 79.16 -68.75 -50.25
CA THR A 305 78.85 -69.64 -49.13
C THR A 305 79.54 -69.21 -47.84
N SER A 306 80.80 -68.75 -47.90
CA SER A 306 81.50 -68.18 -46.74
C SER A 306 80.89 -66.85 -46.28
N ALA A 307 80.48 -65.95 -47.19
CA ALA A 307 79.77 -64.73 -46.85
C ALA A 307 78.41 -65.02 -46.17
N ARG A 308 77.66 -66.02 -46.65
CA ARG A 308 76.41 -66.46 -46.01
C ARG A 308 76.64 -67.06 -44.62
N LEU A 309 77.75 -67.78 -44.43
CA LEU A 309 78.12 -68.34 -43.14
C LEU A 309 78.49 -67.22 -42.15
N ALA A 310 79.30 -66.25 -42.57
CA ALA A 310 79.63 -65.07 -41.78
C ALA A 310 78.40 -64.22 -41.44
N GLU A 311 77.44 -64.06 -42.36
CA GLU A 311 76.16 -63.38 -42.07
C GLU A 311 75.32 -64.15 -41.04
N MET A 312 75.25 -65.48 -41.15
CA MET A 312 74.54 -66.31 -40.18
C MET A 312 75.21 -66.30 -38.80
N GLU A 313 76.55 -66.27 -38.74
CA GLU A 313 77.32 -66.10 -37.51
C GLU A 313 77.10 -64.72 -36.90
N ALA A 314 77.16 -63.64 -37.69
CA ALA A 314 76.87 -62.28 -37.24
C ALA A 314 75.43 -62.13 -36.70
N ARG A 315 74.44 -62.77 -37.34
CA ARG A 315 73.07 -62.81 -36.82
C ARG A 315 72.95 -63.66 -35.55
N ASN A 316 73.74 -64.72 -35.38
CA ASN A 316 73.77 -65.52 -34.16
C ASN A 316 74.43 -64.74 -33.00
N GLU A 317 75.50 -64.01 -33.29
CA GLU A 317 76.17 -63.07 -32.38
C GLU A 317 75.20 -61.94 -31.97
N GLN A 318 74.49 -61.32 -32.94
CA GLN A 318 73.47 -60.31 -32.68
C GLN A 318 72.33 -60.87 -31.82
N LEU A 319 71.78 -62.03 -32.14
CA LEU A 319 70.73 -62.67 -31.34
C LEU A 319 71.24 -63.02 -29.94
N ARG A 320 72.50 -63.43 -29.76
CA ARG A 320 73.11 -63.61 -28.44
C ARG A 320 73.27 -62.29 -27.68
N LEU A 321 73.61 -61.19 -28.36
CA LEU A 321 73.70 -59.86 -27.75
C LEU A 321 72.30 -59.32 -27.37
N GLU A 322 71.29 -59.51 -28.21
CA GLU A 322 69.88 -59.15 -27.90
C GLU A 322 69.31 -60.02 -26.76
N LEU A 323 69.64 -61.31 -26.72
CA LEU A 323 69.26 -62.21 -25.63
C LEU A 323 70.03 -61.86 -24.34
N ALA A 324 71.30 -61.48 -24.41
CA ALA A 324 72.07 -60.97 -23.27
C ALA A 324 71.54 -59.60 -22.78
N GLN A 325 71.17 -58.70 -23.68
CA GLN A 325 70.57 -57.41 -23.33
C GLN A 325 69.20 -57.59 -22.66
N SER A 326 68.30 -58.38 -23.25
CA SER A 326 66.98 -58.67 -22.67
C SER A 326 67.08 -59.47 -21.36
N ALA A 327 68.01 -60.43 -21.25
CA ALA A 327 68.30 -61.11 -19.99
C ALA A 327 68.85 -60.13 -18.93
N SER A 328 69.74 -59.20 -19.29
CA SER A 328 70.22 -58.17 -18.37
C SER A 328 69.12 -57.20 -17.92
N GLN A 329 68.15 -56.89 -18.79
CA GLN A 329 66.95 -56.11 -18.46
C GLN A 329 66.00 -56.87 -17.51
N LEU A 330 65.86 -58.19 -17.63
CA LEU A 330 65.12 -58.99 -16.64
C LEU A 330 65.87 -59.11 -15.30
N VAL A 331 67.19 -59.33 -15.32
CA VAL A 331 67.98 -59.54 -14.09
C VAL A 331 68.15 -58.25 -13.27
N ASN A 332 68.10 -57.07 -13.90
CA ASN A 332 68.08 -55.79 -13.18
C ASN A 332 66.71 -55.39 -12.59
N GLN A 333 65.66 -56.21 -12.73
CA GLN A 333 64.42 -56.02 -11.97
C GLN A 333 64.60 -56.49 -10.52
N GLN A 334 65.32 -55.68 -9.73
CA GLN A 334 64.94 -55.54 -8.32
C GLN A 334 63.47 -55.09 -8.23
N PRO A 335 62.78 -55.34 -7.11
CA PRO A 335 61.47 -54.75 -6.85
C PRO A 335 61.64 -53.25 -6.60
N VAL A 336 61.77 -52.48 -7.69
CA VAL A 336 61.60 -51.02 -7.68
C VAL A 336 60.23 -50.78 -7.07
N LYS A 337 60.18 -49.99 -6.00
CA LYS A 337 58.94 -49.70 -5.30
C LYS A 337 57.98 -49.07 -6.30
N LEU A 338 56.79 -49.63 -6.42
CA LEU A 338 55.75 -49.15 -7.34
C LEU A 338 55.43 -47.66 -7.12
N GLU A 339 55.74 -47.12 -5.94
CA GLU A 339 55.62 -45.71 -5.58
C GLU A 339 56.60 -44.76 -6.29
N ASP A 340 57.76 -45.25 -6.74
CA ASP A 340 58.77 -44.47 -7.49
C ASP A 340 58.63 -44.62 -9.01
N ASP A 341 57.70 -45.44 -9.49
CA ASP A 341 57.44 -45.62 -10.92
C ASP A 341 56.77 -44.37 -11.52
N LEU A 342 57.35 -43.83 -12.60
CA LEU A 342 56.94 -42.56 -13.20
C LEU A 342 55.51 -42.63 -13.75
N GLU A 343 55.07 -43.81 -14.22
CA GLU A 343 53.70 -44.02 -14.68
C GLU A 343 52.71 -44.04 -13.51
N TYR A 344 53.07 -44.64 -12.38
CA TYR A 344 52.25 -44.62 -11.17
C TYR A 344 52.12 -43.22 -10.57
N LEU A 345 53.21 -42.45 -10.51
CA LEU A 345 53.19 -41.04 -10.09
C LEU A 345 52.35 -40.18 -11.03
N ARG A 346 52.44 -40.41 -12.35
CA ARG A 346 51.59 -39.76 -13.34
C ARG A 346 50.11 -40.09 -13.11
N ILE A 347 49.74 -41.37 -13.01
CA ILE A 347 48.35 -41.81 -12.75
C ILE A 347 47.84 -41.25 -11.43
N ARG A 348 48.67 -41.14 -10.38
CA ARG A 348 48.32 -40.51 -9.11
C ARG A 348 48.04 -39.01 -9.27
N SER A 349 48.85 -38.31 -10.07
CA SER A 349 48.64 -36.89 -10.37
C SER A 349 47.40 -36.64 -11.24
N GLU A 350 47.14 -37.50 -12.22
CA GLU A 350 45.96 -37.47 -13.07
C GLU A 350 44.70 -37.73 -12.24
N ASN A 351 44.69 -38.78 -11.40
CA ASN A 351 43.60 -39.03 -10.44
C ASN A 351 43.39 -37.88 -9.46
N ALA A 352 44.44 -37.27 -8.92
CA ALA A 352 44.32 -36.08 -8.07
C ALA A 352 43.72 -34.88 -8.83
N SER A 353 44.05 -34.71 -10.11
CA SER A 353 43.45 -33.68 -10.97
C SER A 353 41.97 -33.96 -11.28
N LEU A 354 41.61 -35.22 -11.53
CA LEU A 354 40.24 -35.66 -11.77
C LEU A 354 39.39 -35.51 -10.51
N LEU A 355 39.90 -35.87 -9.34
CA LEU A 355 39.22 -35.66 -8.05
C LEU A 355 39.00 -34.16 -7.79
N ARG A 356 39.99 -33.29 -8.03
CA ARG A 356 39.81 -31.83 -7.94
C ARG A 356 38.76 -31.32 -8.93
N LYS A 357 38.71 -31.84 -10.15
CA LYS A 357 37.70 -31.48 -11.17
C LYS A 357 36.29 -31.97 -10.78
N ILE A 358 36.19 -33.17 -10.22
CA ILE A 358 34.93 -33.70 -9.66
C ILE A 358 34.45 -32.82 -8.50
N GLU A 359 35.32 -32.44 -7.58
CA GLU A 359 34.93 -31.59 -6.45
C GLU A 359 34.59 -30.16 -6.90
N ALA A 360 35.34 -29.57 -7.83
CA ALA A 360 35.00 -28.28 -8.44
C ALA A 360 33.62 -28.30 -9.10
N THR A 361 33.33 -29.31 -9.94
CA THR A 361 32.01 -29.45 -10.57
C THR A 361 30.89 -29.79 -9.56
N ARG A 362 31.21 -30.41 -8.42
CA ARG A 362 30.28 -30.63 -7.31
C ARG A 362 29.95 -29.32 -6.61
N VAL A 363 30.94 -28.51 -6.28
CA VAL A 363 30.77 -27.18 -5.67
C VAL A 363 30.00 -26.24 -6.59
N GLU A 364 30.32 -26.21 -7.89
CA GLU A 364 29.56 -25.46 -8.90
C GLU A 364 28.11 -25.94 -9.02
N ARG A 365 27.86 -27.25 -8.94
CA ARG A 365 26.48 -27.77 -8.98
C ARG A 365 25.71 -27.33 -7.75
N GLU A 366 26.34 -27.36 -6.58
CA GLU A 366 25.68 -26.96 -5.33
C GLU A 366 25.50 -25.43 -5.24
N SER A 367 26.40 -24.61 -5.79
CA SER A 367 26.18 -23.15 -5.90
C SER A 367 25.03 -22.85 -6.86
N LYS A 368 25.04 -23.39 -8.08
CA LYS A 368 23.93 -23.27 -9.05
C LYS A 368 22.59 -23.74 -8.46
N LYS A 369 22.61 -24.80 -7.64
CA LYS A 369 21.43 -25.30 -6.92
C LYS A 369 20.93 -24.30 -5.86
N ARG A 370 21.81 -23.70 -5.05
CA ARG A 370 21.43 -22.64 -4.11
C ARG A 370 20.88 -21.40 -4.82
N ASP A 371 21.54 -20.95 -5.89
CA ASP A 371 21.08 -19.82 -6.71
C ASP A 371 19.67 -20.06 -7.27
N LEU A 372 19.35 -21.30 -7.67
CA LEU A 372 18.02 -21.70 -8.13
C LEU A 372 17.02 -21.81 -6.98
N GLU A 373 17.41 -22.33 -5.81
CA GLU A 373 16.56 -22.38 -4.61
C GLU A 373 16.21 -20.97 -4.10
N ASP A 374 17.14 -20.01 -4.15
CA ASP A 374 16.89 -18.64 -3.73
C ASP A 374 16.07 -17.84 -4.76
N LYS A 375 16.27 -18.07 -6.06
CA LYS A 375 15.37 -17.57 -7.12
C LYS A 375 13.97 -18.16 -7.03
N LEU A 376 13.84 -19.45 -6.68
CA LEU A 376 12.55 -20.08 -6.43
C LEU A 376 11.85 -19.39 -5.24
N ARG A 377 12.56 -19.17 -4.13
CA ARG A 377 12.03 -18.44 -2.96
C ARG A 377 11.69 -16.98 -3.25
N SER A 378 12.40 -16.28 -4.13
CA SER A 378 12.03 -14.91 -4.52
C SER A 378 10.74 -14.91 -5.35
N LEU A 379 10.64 -15.80 -6.33
CA LEU A 379 9.42 -15.97 -7.14
C LEU A 379 8.23 -16.45 -6.30
N GLU A 380 8.43 -17.32 -5.31
CA GLU A 380 7.36 -17.74 -4.39
C GLU A 380 6.82 -16.58 -3.55
N ARG A 381 7.69 -15.66 -3.11
CA ARG A 381 7.27 -14.42 -2.40
C ARG A 381 6.52 -13.48 -3.34
N GLU A 382 7.05 -13.23 -4.54
CA GLU A 382 6.41 -12.40 -5.56
C GLU A 382 5.02 -12.93 -5.95
N ILE A 383 4.90 -14.25 -6.16
CA ILE A 383 3.62 -14.93 -6.41
C ILE A 383 2.67 -14.78 -5.20
N SER A 384 3.18 -14.71 -3.97
CA SER A 384 2.34 -14.46 -2.79
C SER A 384 1.82 -13.02 -2.76
N LEU A 385 2.68 -12.04 -3.03
CA LEU A 385 2.31 -10.62 -3.09
C LEU A 385 1.30 -10.36 -4.22
N LEU A 386 1.56 -10.86 -5.43
CA LEU A 386 0.63 -10.73 -6.57
C LEU A 386 -0.72 -11.44 -6.32
N LYS A 387 -0.77 -12.50 -5.50
CA LYS A 387 -2.03 -13.12 -5.08
C LYS A 387 -2.79 -12.23 -4.11
N GLU A 388 -2.09 -11.61 -3.15
CA GLU A 388 -2.66 -10.67 -2.20
C GLU A 388 -3.20 -9.42 -2.91
N ASP A 389 -2.42 -8.82 -3.82
CA ASP A 389 -2.84 -7.67 -4.63
C ASP A 389 -4.05 -7.98 -5.51
N ARG A 390 -4.07 -9.15 -6.16
CA ARG A 390 -5.25 -9.64 -6.91
C ARG A 390 -6.46 -9.79 -5.99
N ASP A 391 -6.30 -10.32 -4.78
CA ASP A 391 -7.41 -10.52 -3.86
C ASP A 391 -7.90 -9.18 -3.29
N ASN A 392 -7.01 -8.22 -3.03
CA ASN A 392 -7.31 -6.83 -2.68
C ASN A 392 -8.05 -6.10 -3.81
N LEU A 393 -7.60 -6.24 -5.06
CA LEU A 393 -8.28 -5.72 -6.25
C LEU A 393 -9.67 -6.35 -6.40
N ARG A 394 -9.80 -7.66 -6.17
CA ARG A 394 -11.09 -8.36 -6.22
C ARG A 394 -12.05 -7.86 -5.13
N ILE A 395 -11.56 -7.57 -3.93
CA ILE A 395 -12.36 -6.95 -2.86
C ILE A 395 -12.80 -5.54 -3.26
N LYS A 396 -11.92 -4.72 -3.86
CA LYS A 396 -12.28 -3.38 -4.38
C LYS A 396 -13.36 -3.46 -5.47
N VAL A 397 -13.21 -4.38 -6.44
CA VAL A 397 -14.22 -4.61 -7.49
C VAL A 397 -15.55 -5.09 -6.88
N GLN A 398 -15.53 -5.98 -5.89
CA GLN A 398 -16.75 -6.40 -5.20
C GLN A 398 -17.42 -5.25 -4.44
N LYS A 399 -16.64 -4.33 -3.86
CA LYS A 399 -17.13 -3.11 -3.19
C LYS A 399 -17.74 -2.09 -4.17
N TRP A 400 -17.52 -2.23 -5.48
CA TRP A 400 -18.13 -1.39 -6.52
C TRP A 400 -19.16 -2.15 -7.37
N SER A 401 -19.52 -3.38 -6.99
CA SER A 401 -20.48 -4.19 -7.76
C SER A 401 -21.92 -3.68 -7.69
N ASP A 402 -22.23 -2.89 -6.67
CA ASP A 402 -23.48 -2.17 -6.43
C ASP A 402 -23.60 -0.85 -7.23
N TYR A 403 -22.53 -0.38 -7.87
CA TYR A 403 -22.53 0.91 -8.57
C TYR A 403 -23.59 0.99 -9.68
N GLU A 404 -23.81 -0.10 -10.44
CA GLU A 404 -24.84 -0.12 -11.49
C GLU A 404 -26.25 -0.17 -10.89
N ASP A 405 -26.43 -0.82 -9.74
CA ASP A 405 -27.72 -0.85 -9.02
C ASP A 405 -28.04 0.54 -8.45
N VAL A 406 -27.09 1.19 -7.76
CA VAL A 406 -27.22 2.58 -7.25
C VAL A 406 -27.46 3.57 -8.40
N LYS A 407 -26.81 3.36 -9.55
CA LYS A 407 -27.03 4.17 -10.77
C LYS A 407 -28.42 3.95 -11.37
N ASN A 408 -28.91 2.71 -11.37
CA ASN A 408 -30.27 2.40 -11.81
C ASN A 408 -31.32 2.95 -10.83
N GLU A 409 -31.10 2.84 -9.51
CA GLU A 409 -31.94 3.47 -8.48
C GLU A 409 -31.95 4.99 -8.61
N LEU A 410 -30.81 5.61 -8.86
CA LEU A 410 -30.70 7.05 -9.09
C LEU A 410 -31.41 7.48 -10.38
N ASP A 411 -31.27 6.72 -11.48
CA ASP A 411 -32.00 6.99 -12.71
C ASP A 411 -33.51 6.73 -12.58
N ILE A 412 -33.93 5.76 -11.76
CA ILE A 412 -35.33 5.53 -11.41
C ILE A 412 -35.85 6.68 -10.57
N LEU A 413 -35.17 7.08 -9.49
CA LEU A 413 -35.54 8.21 -8.65
C LEU A 413 -35.61 9.50 -9.46
N LYS A 414 -34.65 9.75 -10.34
CA LYS A 414 -34.66 10.87 -11.30
C LYS A 414 -35.85 10.77 -12.26
N SER A 415 -36.14 9.59 -12.82
CA SER A 415 -37.32 9.43 -13.69
C SER A 415 -38.63 9.65 -12.92
N VAL A 416 -38.73 9.22 -11.65
CA VAL A 416 -39.93 9.38 -10.82
C VAL A 416 -40.08 10.82 -10.34
N GLU A 417 -39.02 11.45 -9.83
CA GLU A 417 -39.04 12.85 -9.36
C GLU A 417 -39.40 13.84 -10.49
N PHE A 418 -38.95 13.56 -11.72
CA PHE A 418 -39.28 14.40 -12.87
C PHE A 418 -40.59 14.03 -13.58
N SER A 419 -41.01 12.75 -13.61
CA SER A 419 -42.28 12.35 -14.25
C SER A 419 -43.51 12.55 -13.34
N LEU A 420 -43.38 12.31 -12.03
CA LEU A 420 -44.45 12.49 -11.04
C LEU A 420 -44.85 13.97 -10.84
N ALA A 421 -44.17 14.91 -11.50
CA ALA A 421 -44.50 16.33 -11.54
C ALA A 421 -45.08 16.79 -12.91
N ASP A 422 -45.21 15.86 -13.87
CA ASP A 422 -45.76 16.12 -15.21
C ASP A 422 -47.03 15.29 -15.49
N ASP A 423 -47.21 14.17 -14.78
CA ASP A 423 -48.34 13.23 -14.89
C ASP A 423 -49.69 13.72 -14.30
N GLU A 424 -49.95 15.03 -14.27
CA GLU A 424 -51.31 15.55 -14.04
C GLU A 424 -52.10 15.82 -15.34
N ASP A 425 -51.45 15.83 -16.52
CA ASP A 425 -52.09 16.32 -17.77
C ASP A 425 -51.87 15.53 -19.08
N THR A 426 -51.15 14.39 -19.14
CA THR A 426 -50.92 13.70 -20.44
C THR A 426 -51.08 12.17 -20.45
N GLU A 427 -52.20 11.67 -20.98
CA GLU A 427 -52.31 10.26 -21.40
C GLU A 427 -51.54 10.00 -22.71
N GLU A 428 -50.31 9.46 -22.65
CA GLU A 428 -49.80 8.46 -23.63
C GLU A 428 -48.44 7.85 -23.22
N PRO A 429 -48.21 6.53 -23.36
CA PRO A 429 -46.94 5.91 -22.98
C PRO A 429 -45.94 5.79 -24.17
N PRO A 430 -44.81 6.51 -24.18
CA PRO A 430 -43.81 6.37 -25.24
C PRO A 430 -42.97 5.09 -25.09
N LYS A 431 -42.69 4.45 -26.23
CA LYS A 431 -41.95 3.18 -26.30
C LYS A 431 -40.46 3.36 -25.97
N LYS A 432 -39.89 2.41 -25.22
CA LYS A 432 -38.45 2.30 -24.97
C LYS A 432 -37.66 2.19 -26.28
N ASN A 433 -36.69 3.08 -26.47
CA ASN A 433 -35.56 2.91 -27.41
C ASN A 433 -34.26 3.35 -26.73
N ASN A 434 -33.18 2.61 -26.96
CA ASN A 434 -31.89 2.80 -26.30
C ASN A 434 -30.98 3.77 -27.09
N SER A 435 -30.70 4.96 -26.54
CA SER A 435 -29.58 5.85 -26.92
C SER A 435 -29.32 6.87 -25.78
N PRO A 436 -28.17 7.58 -25.72
CA PRO A 436 -27.48 7.85 -24.45
C PRO A 436 -28.02 9.00 -23.58
N LYS A 437 -27.68 8.93 -22.28
CA LYS A 437 -28.22 9.70 -21.14
C LYS A 437 -27.76 11.18 -21.05
N GLY A 438 -27.60 11.89 -22.16
CA GLY A 438 -27.25 13.32 -22.17
C GLY A 438 -28.49 14.21 -22.01
N ASP A 439 -29.37 14.15 -23.01
CA ASP A 439 -30.27 15.26 -23.32
C ASP A 439 -31.53 15.33 -22.43
N THR A 440 -31.86 14.25 -21.73
CA THR A 440 -33.12 14.16 -20.95
C THR A 440 -33.16 15.07 -19.73
N LEU A 441 -32.03 15.26 -19.02
CA LEU A 441 -32.00 16.15 -17.86
C LEU A 441 -32.11 17.62 -18.28
N GLU A 442 -31.40 18.02 -19.33
CA GLU A 442 -31.46 19.39 -19.84
C GLU A 442 -32.86 19.70 -20.39
N GLN A 443 -33.46 18.78 -21.15
CA GLN A 443 -34.82 18.94 -21.67
C GLN A 443 -35.89 18.98 -20.56
N LEU A 444 -35.77 18.14 -19.52
CA LEU A 444 -36.67 18.16 -18.36
C LEU A 444 -36.49 19.43 -17.50
N LEU A 445 -35.26 19.91 -17.33
CA LEU A 445 -35.01 21.19 -16.65
C LEU A 445 -35.55 22.37 -17.46
N ILE A 446 -35.41 22.37 -18.79
CA ILE A 446 -35.97 23.41 -19.67
C ILE A 446 -37.50 23.40 -19.62
N SER A 447 -38.15 22.23 -19.69
CA SER A 447 -39.61 22.12 -19.59
C SER A 447 -40.14 22.61 -18.24
N ARG A 448 -39.50 22.22 -17.13
CA ARG A 448 -39.87 22.67 -15.78
C ARG A 448 -39.57 24.15 -15.55
N ASN A 449 -38.46 24.68 -16.08
CA ASN A 449 -38.16 26.11 -16.03
C ASN A 449 -39.25 26.91 -16.77
N LYS A 450 -39.66 26.43 -17.96
CA LYS A 450 -40.76 27.02 -18.73
C LYS A 450 -42.10 26.97 -17.98
N LYS A 451 -42.48 25.81 -17.42
CA LYS A 451 -43.71 25.65 -16.60
C LYS A 451 -43.71 26.59 -15.39
N ILE A 452 -42.58 26.70 -14.68
CA ILE A 452 -42.40 27.66 -13.58
C ILE A 452 -42.51 29.11 -14.08
N THR A 453 -41.92 29.47 -15.23
CA THR A 453 -42.09 30.84 -15.77
C THR A 453 -43.52 31.13 -16.14
N ASP A 454 -44.24 30.17 -16.72
CA ASP A 454 -45.66 30.32 -17.10
C ASP A 454 -46.52 30.49 -15.83
N GLU A 455 -46.39 29.64 -14.82
CA GLU A 455 -47.03 29.79 -13.50
C GLU A 455 -46.72 31.15 -12.84
N LEU A 456 -45.46 31.59 -12.89
CA LEU A 456 -45.02 32.86 -12.33
C LEU A 456 -45.63 34.05 -13.09
N THR A 457 -45.82 33.96 -14.42
CA THR A 457 -46.57 34.98 -15.18
C THR A 457 -48.05 35.00 -14.80
N ILE A 458 -48.69 33.84 -14.65
CA ILE A 458 -50.10 33.75 -14.23
C ILE A 458 -50.29 34.36 -12.84
N LEU A 459 -49.44 33.99 -11.87
CA LEU A 459 -49.47 34.54 -10.50
C LEU A 459 -49.19 36.05 -10.47
N ARG A 460 -48.30 36.56 -11.34
CA ARG A 460 -48.09 38.01 -11.50
C ARG A 460 -49.35 38.71 -12.02
N VAL A 461 -50.00 38.16 -13.05
CA VAL A 461 -51.24 38.73 -13.60
C VAL A 461 -52.35 38.72 -12.54
N SER A 462 -52.61 37.58 -11.90
CA SER A 462 -53.65 37.49 -10.85
C SER A 462 -53.35 38.40 -9.65
N HIS A 463 -52.08 38.57 -9.28
CA HIS A 463 -51.69 39.56 -8.26
C HIS A 463 -52.00 40.99 -8.72
N THR A 464 -51.66 41.37 -9.96
CA THR A 464 -52.01 42.71 -10.47
C THR A 464 -53.52 42.95 -10.55
N ASP A 465 -54.32 41.93 -10.85
CA ASP A 465 -55.77 42.05 -10.91
C ASP A 465 -56.42 42.11 -9.52
N LEU A 466 -55.90 41.35 -8.54
CA LEU A 466 -56.29 41.50 -7.13
C LEU A 466 -55.92 42.89 -6.58
N VAL A 467 -54.75 43.44 -6.93
CA VAL A 467 -54.36 44.81 -6.56
C VAL A 467 -55.30 45.85 -7.17
N LYS A 468 -55.70 45.71 -8.44
CA LYS A 468 -56.72 46.57 -9.07
C LYS A 468 -58.07 46.47 -8.36
N GLN A 469 -58.51 45.26 -7.99
CA GLN A 469 -59.76 45.06 -7.23
C GLN A 469 -59.71 45.73 -5.86
N ILE A 470 -58.59 45.59 -5.13
CA ILE A 470 -58.38 46.28 -3.84
C ILE A 470 -58.42 47.80 -4.03
N GLN A 471 -57.77 48.34 -5.08
CA GLN A 471 -57.78 49.77 -5.38
C GLN A 471 -59.20 50.28 -5.72
N SER A 472 -59.96 49.53 -6.52
CA SER A 472 -61.37 49.83 -6.84
C SER A 472 -62.24 49.84 -5.58
N LEU A 473 -62.10 48.85 -4.70
CA LEU A 473 -62.84 48.78 -3.44
C LEU A 473 -62.43 49.91 -2.47
N GLN A 474 -61.15 50.31 -2.46
CA GLN A 474 -60.71 51.48 -1.69
C GLN A 474 -61.30 52.78 -2.24
N GLU A 475 -61.40 52.92 -3.56
CA GLU A 475 -62.06 54.07 -4.19
C GLU A 475 -63.55 54.10 -3.87
N GLU A 476 -64.27 52.98 -3.96
CA GLU A 476 -65.68 52.84 -3.55
C GLU A 476 -65.89 53.16 -2.06
N VAL A 477 -65.04 52.66 -1.17
CA VAL A 477 -65.07 53.00 0.27
C VAL A 477 -64.80 54.49 0.50
N SER A 478 -63.91 55.11 -0.28
CA SER A 478 -63.68 56.56 -0.19
C SER A 478 -64.88 57.36 -0.68
N ASN A 479 -65.50 56.96 -1.81
CA ASN A 479 -66.65 57.62 -2.39
C ASN A 479 -67.86 57.55 -1.45
N THR A 480 -68.22 56.34 -0.99
CA THR A 480 -69.30 56.12 -0.01
C THR A 480 -69.04 56.85 1.31
N ARG A 481 -67.78 56.99 1.75
CA ARG A 481 -67.44 57.85 2.90
C ARG A 481 -67.70 59.32 2.60
N THR A 482 -67.32 59.86 1.43
CA THR A 482 -67.64 61.27 1.11
C THR A 482 -69.15 61.50 0.98
N GLU A 483 -69.91 60.52 0.49
CA GLU A 483 -71.37 60.57 0.44
C GLU A 483 -71.98 60.55 1.84
N LEU A 484 -71.47 59.70 2.74
CA LEU A 484 -71.87 59.69 4.14
C LEU A 484 -71.57 61.03 4.82
N GLU A 485 -70.39 61.62 4.59
CA GLU A 485 -70.04 62.94 5.14
C GLU A 485 -70.91 64.07 4.55
N LYS A 486 -71.28 64.00 3.26
CA LYS A 486 -72.25 64.93 2.64
C LYS A 486 -73.65 64.76 3.25
N ALA A 487 -74.11 63.53 3.43
CA ALA A 487 -75.40 63.20 4.02
C ALA A 487 -75.46 63.61 5.51
N GLN A 488 -74.39 63.40 6.28
CA GLN A 488 -74.27 63.88 7.66
C GLN A 488 -74.30 65.40 7.73
N LYS A 489 -73.56 66.12 6.86
CA LYS A 489 -73.61 67.59 6.78
C LYS A 489 -75.01 68.09 6.42
N LEU A 490 -75.67 67.47 5.44
CA LEU A 490 -77.05 67.80 5.08
C LEU A 490 -78.01 67.53 6.25
N ASN A 491 -77.84 66.42 6.97
CA ASN A 491 -78.68 66.10 8.11
C ASN A 491 -78.44 67.08 9.28
N THR A 492 -77.20 67.49 9.56
CA THR A 492 -76.95 68.53 10.57
C THR A 492 -77.46 69.91 10.15
N THR A 493 -77.44 70.26 8.86
CA THR A 493 -78.12 71.48 8.39
C THR A 493 -79.64 71.37 8.55
N LEU A 494 -80.25 70.23 8.22
CA LEU A 494 -81.69 70.01 8.41
C LEU A 494 -82.08 69.97 9.90
N GLU A 495 -81.25 69.42 10.77
CA GLU A 495 -81.45 69.43 12.23
C GLU A 495 -81.33 70.85 12.79
N ASN A 496 -80.38 71.66 12.32
CA ASN A 496 -80.26 73.07 12.70
C ASN A 496 -81.42 73.91 12.14
N ASP A 497 -81.84 73.67 10.89
CA ASP A 497 -82.99 74.35 10.28
C ASP A 497 -84.28 73.98 11.02
N LEU A 498 -84.49 72.69 11.34
CA LEU A 498 -85.60 72.23 12.18
C LEU A 498 -85.53 72.78 13.60
N ALA A 499 -84.35 72.93 14.19
CA ALA A 499 -84.18 73.58 15.49
C ALA A 499 -84.57 75.07 15.41
N SER A 500 -84.18 75.78 14.34
CA SER A 500 -84.59 77.18 14.13
C SER A 500 -86.10 77.33 13.90
N VAL A 501 -86.73 76.37 13.20
CA VAL A 501 -88.18 76.31 13.03
C VAL A 501 -88.87 75.96 14.35
N HIS A 502 -88.32 75.06 15.15
CA HIS A 502 -88.83 74.72 16.49
C HIS A 502 -88.73 75.93 17.44
N GLU A 503 -87.62 76.67 17.40
CA GLU A 503 -87.41 77.90 18.17
C GLU A 503 -88.37 79.02 17.73
N GLY A 504 -88.68 79.13 16.43
CA GLY A 504 -89.73 80.00 15.91
C GLY A 504 -91.17 79.58 16.30
N VAL A 505 -91.44 78.27 16.35
CA VAL A 505 -92.76 77.69 16.70
C VAL A 505 -93.06 77.78 18.21
N ASN A 506 -92.05 77.94 19.07
CA ASN A 506 -92.22 78.16 20.52
C ASN A 506 -92.92 79.48 20.90
N THR A 507 -93.48 80.22 19.94
CA THR A 507 -94.34 81.40 20.15
C THR A 507 -95.85 81.10 20.18
N PHE A 508 -96.29 79.85 19.95
CA PHE A 508 -97.71 79.46 20.04
C PHE A 508 -97.94 78.20 20.90
N PRO A 509 -98.93 78.20 21.82
CA PRO A 509 -99.15 77.09 22.74
C PRO A 509 -100.18 76.04 22.24
N SER A 510 -99.85 74.76 22.50
CA SER A 510 -100.77 73.60 22.61
C SER A 510 -101.47 73.05 21.36
N ALA A 511 -101.23 71.76 21.03
CA ALA A 511 -102.26 70.70 21.09
C ALA A 511 -101.78 69.29 20.62
N VAL A 512 -102.04 68.27 21.46
CA VAL A 512 -102.51 66.91 21.12
C VAL A 512 -101.60 65.96 20.27
N SER A 513 -100.88 65.10 21.00
CA SER A 513 -101.01 63.62 21.06
C SER A 513 -100.94 62.72 19.81
N VAL A 514 -100.22 61.60 19.92
CA VAL A 514 -100.75 60.21 20.09
C VAL A 514 -99.59 59.22 20.30
N ALA A 515 -99.80 58.18 21.12
CA ALA A 515 -98.79 57.17 21.47
C ALA A 515 -98.85 55.91 20.59
N GLY A 516 -97.80 55.07 20.62
CA GLY A 516 -97.82 53.76 19.96
C GLY A 516 -96.53 52.93 20.11
N THR A 517 -96.46 52.09 21.14
CA THR A 517 -95.50 50.97 21.26
C THR A 517 -95.93 49.78 20.38
N HIS A 518 -95.01 48.88 20.00
CA HIS A 518 -95.15 47.40 20.10
C HIS A 518 -94.00 46.62 19.39
N PHE A 519 -93.90 45.32 19.68
CA PHE A 519 -92.78 44.42 19.34
C PHE A 519 -93.03 43.55 18.07
N ALA A 520 -91.93 43.17 17.43
CA ALA A 520 -91.61 41.98 16.59
C ALA A 520 -92.70 40.95 16.17
N ARG A 521 -92.54 40.37 14.94
CA ARG A 521 -92.37 38.91 14.64
C ARG A 521 -92.65 38.50 13.17
N TYR A 522 -91.64 37.93 12.48
CA TYR A 522 -91.61 36.81 11.48
C TYR A 522 -92.74 36.57 10.43
N PRO A 523 -92.42 36.03 9.22
CA PRO A 523 -92.45 34.56 9.03
C PRO A 523 -91.40 33.92 8.08
N HIS A 524 -91.17 32.61 8.27
CA HIS A 524 -90.56 31.68 7.30
C HIS A 524 -91.63 30.95 6.47
N SER A 525 -91.32 30.54 5.22
CA SER A 525 -91.68 29.27 4.54
C SER A 525 -91.32 29.38 3.04
N SER A 526 -90.37 28.61 2.48
CA SER A 526 -90.36 27.17 2.12
C SER A 526 -91.02 26.84 0.77
N ILE A 527 -90.31 26.14 -0.12
CA ILE A 527 -90.87 25.26 -1.17
C ILE A 527 -89.85 24.17 -1.56
N ASN A 528 -90.36 22.97 -1.86
CA ASN A 528 -89.64 21.75 -2.27
C ASN A 528 -89.27 21.79 -3.79
N ALA A 529 -88.65 20.81 -4.47
CA ALA A 529 -88.65 19.35 -4.25
C ALA A 529 -87.60 18.55 -5.06
N ASN A 530 -87.52 17.24 -4.73
CA ASN A 530 -86.93 16.10 -5.46
C ASN A 530 -85.40 16.01 -5.53
N ARG A 531 -84.68 15.14 -4.79
CA ARG A 531 -84.79 13.69 -4.42
C ARG A 531 -84.48 12.66 -5.53
N ARG A 532 -83.35 11.96 -5.36
CA ARG A 532 -83.14 10.49 -5.30
C ARG A 532 -81.63 10.24 -5.07
N GLY A 533 -81.13 9.29 -4.27
CA GLY A 533 -81.69 8.36 -3.27
C GLY A 533 -80.50 7.52 -2.71
N ARG A 534 -80.30 7.44 -1.38
CA ARG A 534 -80.66 6.30 -0.48
C ARG A 534 -79.85 5.01 -0.80
N LEU A 535 -79.21 4.29 0.14
CA LEU A 535 -79.54 3.85 1.52
C LEU A 535 -78.23 3.66 2.32
N SER A 536 -78.07 4.07 3.59
CA SER A 536 -78.57 3.51 4.88
C SER A 536 -77.69 2.39 5.50
N PRO A 537 -77.64 2.24 6.85
CA PRO A 537 -76.37 1.93 7.55
C PRO A 537 -76.37 0.66 8.43
N THR A 538 -75.18 0.14 8.80
CA THR A 538 -74.99 -0.56 10.09
C THR A 538 -73.52 -0.54 10.59
N SER A 539 -73.34 -0.03 11.81
CA SER A 539 -72.31 -0.37 12.83
C SER A 539 -70.90 -0.88 12.44
N SER A 540 -69.91 0.01 12.54
CA SER A 540 -68.73 -0.10 13.44
C SER A 540 -67.92 1.21 13.31
N ILE A 541 -67.88 2.12 14.30
CA ILE A 541 -67.05 2.01 15.52
C ILE A 541 -65.63 1.57 15.10
N ILE A 542 -64.62 2.45 15.02
CA ILE A 542 -64.31 3.56 15.94
C ILE A 542 -63.58 4.71 15.20
N SER A 543 -63.66 5.94 15.76
CA SER A 543 -62.77 7.12 15.58
C SER A 543 -61.82 7.15 14.35
N GLY A 544 -61.87 8.10 13.41
CA GLY A 544 -62.09 9.55 13.58
C GLY A 544 -60.89 10.24 14.25
N PHE A 545 -60.46 11.47 13.96
CA PHE A 545 -60.88 12.48 12.96
C PHE A 545 -59.90 13.68 13.08
N ASP A 546 -59.39 14.39 12.07
CA ASP A 546 -59.22 14.18 10.61
C ASP A 546 -58.15 15.21 10.11
N PRO A 547 -57.35 14.99 9.03
CA PRO A 547 -56.22 15.87 8.72
C PRO A 547 -56.60 17.04 7.79
N LYS A 548 -56.45 18.29 8.25
CA LYS A 548 -56.09 19.48 7.43
C LYS A 548 -56.11 20.79 8.23
N SER A 549 -55.02 21.56 8.13
CA SER A 549 -55.07 22.94 7.63
C SER A 549 -53.66 23.42 7.25
N SER A 550 -53.58 24.22 6.19
CA SER A 550 -52.33 24.73 5.61
C SER A 550 -52.09 26.19 6.01
N MET A 551 -50.83 26.62 5.93
CA MET A 551 -50.34 28.01 5.85
C MET A 551 -51.05 29.11 6.66
N GLY A 552 -50.38 29.53 7.74
CA GLY A 552 -49.92 30.91 7.90
C GLY A 552 -50.92 32.06 7.95
N THR A 553 -51.06 32.67 9.13
CA THR A 553 -50.89 34.13 9.33
C THR A 553 -50.87 34.44 10.83
N THR A 554 -50.09 35.45 11.22
CA THR A 554 -50.04 35.95 12.60
C THR A 554 -51.22 36.86 12.92
N SER A 555 -52.00 36.57 13.95
CA SER A 555 -52.88 37.59 14.55
C SER A 555 -53.21 37.33 16.03
N LEU A 556 -52.62 38.19 16.88
CA LEU A 556 -53.25 38.96 17.97
C LEU A 556 -54.02 38.27 19.13
N GLU A 557 -54.65 37.11 18.99
CA GLU A 557 -55.56 36.57 20.03
C GLU A 557 -54.83 35.90 21.21
N SER A 558 -53.55 35.53 21.06
CA SER A 558 -52.78 34.86 22.12
C SER A 558 -52.21 35.80 23.21
N LEU A 559 -52.57 37.09 23.19
CA LEU A 559 -52.10 38.10 24.17
C LEU A 559 -53.13 38.43 25.28
N ARG A 560 -54.27 37.73 25.35
CA ARG A 560 -55.42 38.15 26.19
C ARG A 560 -55.63 37.40 27.51
N SER A 561 -54.72 36.51 27.92
CA SER A 561 -54.74 35.89 29.26
C SER A 561 -53.37 36.07 29.94
N GLY A 562 -53.27 37.09 30.79
CA GLY A 562 -51.98 37.56 31.31
C GLY A 562 -51.39 36.75 32.46
N GLU A 563 -50.07 36.56 32.35
CA GLU A 563 -49.04 36.77 33.39
C GLU A 563 -49.00 35.94 34.70
N PRO A 564 -47.83 35.84 35.39
CA PRO A 564 -46.51 36.42 35.05
C PRO A 564 -45.28 35.46 35.17
N VAL A 565 -44.13 35.99 34.71
CA VAL A 565 -42.72 35.60 35.00
C VAL A 565 -42.16 34.27 34.45
N GLY A 566 -41.00 34.39 33.77
CA GLY A 566 -39.93 33.39 33.85
C GLY A 566 -39.52 32.77 32.51
N GLY A 567 -38.27 32.99 32.10
CA GLY A 567 -37.74 32.41 30.86
C GLY A 567 -37.51 30.90 30.93
N GLY A 568 -37.64 30.21 29.79
CA GLY A 568 -37.20 28.83 29.62
C GLY A 568 -38.26 27.82 29.13
N SER A 569 -38.88 28.04 27.96
CA SER A 569 -39.73 27.01 27.34
C SER A 569 -39.64 26.99 25.80
N GLY A 570 -38.49 26.55 25.29
CA GLY A 570 -38.29 26.19 23.88
C GLY A 570 -37.66 24.80 23.66
N ILE A 571 -37.14 24.17 24.72
CA ILE A 571 -36.29 22.97 24.62
C ILE A 571 -37.08 21.66 24.54
N LEU A 572 -38.24 21.59 25.22
CA LEU A 572 -39.01 20.36 25.41
C LEU A 572 -39.69 19.82 24.13
N PRO A 573 -40.29 20.68 23.28
CA PRO A 573 -40.76 20.25 21.95
C PRO A 573 -39.61 19.75 21.06
N MET A 574 -38.46 20.41 21.11
CA MET A 574 -37.28 20.05 20.31
C MET A 574 -36.67 18.70 20.74
N ILE A 575 -36.53 18.47 22.04
CA ILE A 575 -36.08 17.17 22.60
C ILE A 575 -37.08 16.05 22.23
N THR A 576 -38.38 16.33 22.24
CA THR A 576 -39.41 15.35 21.85
C THR A 576 -39.28 14.97 20.37
N ALA A 577 -39.10 15.96 19.48
CA ALA A 577 -38.87 15.73 18.06
C ALA A 577 -37.54 14.98 17.78
N GLN A 578 -36.47 15.32 18.50
CA GLN A 578 -35.20 14.59 18.42
C GLN A 578 -35.34 13.13 18.86
N ARG A 579 -35.96 12.88 20.03
CA ARG A 579 -36.26 11.53 20.54
C ARG A 579 -37.03 10.69 19.53
N ASP A 580 -38.03 11.27 18.88
CA ASP A 580 -38.87 10.55 17.92
C ASP A 580 -38.15 10.32 16.57
N ARG A 581 -37.22 11.21 16.18
CA ARG A 581 -36.27 10.97 15.09
C ARG A 581 -35.30 9.82 15.43
N PHE A 582 -34.75 9.77 16.64
CA PHE A 582 -33.89 8.66 17.08
C PHE A 582 -34.65 7.33 17.16
N LYS A 583 -35.91 7.30 17.62
CA LYS A 583 -36.75 6.10 17.57
C LYS A 583 -37.00 5.62 16.13
N LYS A 584 -37.26 6.53 15.19
CA LYS A 584 -37.40 6.20 13.76
C LYS A 584 -36.08 5.68 13.16
N LEU A 585 -34.93 6.25 13.55
CA LEU A 585 -33.63 5.76 13.11
C LEU A 585 -33.33 4.36 13.68
N ASN A 586 -33.59 4.14 14.97
CA ASN A 586 -33.35 2.85 15.63
C ASN A 586 -34.22 1.73 15.05
N THR A 587 -35.51 1.99 14.81
CA THR A 587 -36.41 1.02 14.14
C THR A 587 -36.01 0.75 12.68
N ASN A 588 -35.47 1.74 11.96
CA ASN A 588 -34.90 1.53 10.63
C ASN A 588 -33.64 0.64 10.69
N LEU A 589 -32.72 0.92 11.62
CA LEU A 589 -31.52 0.10 11.83
C LEU A 589 -31.85 -1.34 12.28
N GLU A 590 -32.86 -1.53 13.13
CA GLU A 590 -33.38 -2.85 13.52
C GLU A 590 -33.95 -3.62 12.32
N ASN A 591 -34.67 -2.95 11.42
CA ASN A 591 -35.18 -3.54 10.18
C ASN A 591 -34.04 -3.91 9.22
N GLN A 592 -33.08 -3.01 8.98
CA GLN A 592 -31.89 -3.29 8.15
C GLN A 592 -31.06 -4.46 8.71
N LEU A 593 -30.93 -4.55 10.03
CA LEU A 593 -30.24 -5.66 10.70
C LEU A 593 -31.02 -6.98 10.56
N SER A 594 -32.35 -6.94 10.63
CA SER A 594 -33.20 -8.11 10.36
C SER A 594 -33.09 -8.57 8.90
N GLU A 595 -33.11 -7.63 7.95
CA GLU A 595 -32.96 -7.91 6.53
C GLU A 595 -31.57 -8.48 6.20
N ALA A 596 -30.50 -7.90 6.75
CA ALA A 596 -29.14 -8.43 6.62
C ALA A 596 -29.00 -9.84 7.23
N GLN A 597 -29.68 -10.13 8.35
CA GLN A 597 -29.73 -11.49 8.90
C GLN A 597 -30.51 -12.45 7.99
N GLY A 598 -31.56 -11.96 7.32
CA GLY A 598 -32.31 -12.68 6.28
C GLY A 598 -31.44 -13.02 5.06
N THR A 599 -30.71 -12.05 4.50
CA THR A 599 -29.82 -12.27 3.34
C THR A 599 -28.66 -13.19 3.68
N ILE A 600 -28.03 -13.04 4.85
CA ILE A 600 -27.00 -13.98 5.35
C ILE A 600 -27.56 -15.39 5.48
N SER A 601 -28.80 -15.53 5.96
CA SER A 601 -29.45 -16.84 6.08
C SER A 601 -29.77 -17.45 4.72
N SER A 602 -30.25 -16.66 3.75
CA SER A 602 -30.47 -17.08 2.36
C SER A 602 -29.16 -17.52 1.69
N LEU A 603 -28.10 -16.70 1.77
CA LEU A 603 -26.78 -17.01 1.23
C LEU A 603 -26.18 -18.28 1.83
N ARG A 604 -26.36 -18.52 3.15
CA ARG A 604 -25.94 -19.77 3.79
C ARG A 604 -26.68 -20.99 3.24
N HIS A 605 -27.99 -20.88 2.97
CA HIS A 605 -28.75 -21.96 2.34
C HIS A 605 -28.32 -22.19 0.89
N GLN A 606 -28.10 -21.12 0.10
CA GLN A 606 -27.60 -21.22 -1.27
C GLN A 606 -26.20 -21.86 -1.32
N VAL A 607 -25.27 -21.44 -0.46
CA VAL A 607 -23.94 -22.07 -0.34
C VAL A 607 -24.05 -23.54 0.05
N SER A 608 -24.96 -23.90 0.95
CA SER A 608 -25.19 -25.31 1.32
C SER A 608 -25.77 -26.14 0.17
N SER A 609 -26.69 -25.56 -0.61
CA SER A 609 -27.21 -26.21 -1.84
C SER A 609 -26.09 -26.39 -2.86
N LEU A 610 -25.37 -25.32 -3.21
CA LEU A 610 -24.26 -25.37 -4.18
C LEU A 610 -23.15 -26.33 -3.74
N GLN A 611 -22.86 -26.46 -2.44
CA GLN A 611 -21.94 -27.48 -1.93
C GLN A 611 -22.48 -28.90 -2.14
N LYS A 612 -23.78 -29.14 -1.90
CA LYS A 612 -24.45 -30.43 -2.15
C LYS A 612 -24.49 -30.75 -3.64
N ASP A 613 -24.74 -29.77 -4.49
CA ASP A 613 -24.84 -29.91 -5.94
C ASP A 613 -23.46 -30.11 -6.57
N ASN A 614 -22.42 -29.39 -6.12
CA ASN A 614 -21.03 -29.63 -6.51
C ASN A 614 -20.54 -31.03 -6.09
N LEU A 615 -20.93 -31.50 -4.90
CA LEU A 615 -20.63 -32.86 -4.45
C LEU A 615 -21.38 -33.91 -5.29
N ASN A 616 -22.64 -33.66 -5.67
CA ASN A 616 -23.42 -34.51 -6.58
C ASN A 616 -22.83 -34.54 -8.01
N LEU A 617 -22.32 -33.40 -8.51
CA LEU A 617 -21.60 -33.32 -9.77
C LEU A 617 -20.26 -34.08 -9.71
N TYR A 618 -19.54 -33.99 -8.59
CA TYR A 618 -18.33 -34.78 -8.35
C TYR A 618 -18.65 -36.29 -8.29
N GLU A 619 -19.75 -36.67 -7.61
CA GLU A 619 -20.29 -38.04 -7.61
C GLU A 619 -20.57 -38.53 -9.03
N LYS A 620 -21.39 -37.81 -9.81
CA LYS A 620 -21.71 -38.15 -11.20
C LYS A 620 -20.47 -38.26 -12.09
N THR A 621 -19.54 -37.32 -11.96
CA THR A 621 -18.27 -37.33 -12.71
C THR A 621 -17.41 -38.55 -12.31
N ARG A 622 -17.37 -38.90 -11.02
CA ARG A 622 -16.71 -40.11 -10.54
C ARG A 622 -17.40 -41.37 -11.08
N TYR A 623 -18.72 -41.47 -11.00
CA TYR A 623 -19.48 -42.60 -11.54
C TYR A 623 -19.23 -42.78 -13.05
N ILE A 624 -19.34 -41.70 -13.84
CA ILE A 624 -19.07 -41.72 -15.29
C ILE A 624 -17.61 -42.13 -15.58
N SER A 625 -16.63 -41.54 -14.89
CA SER A 625 -15.21 -41.90 -15.09
C SER A 625 -14.90 -43.34 -14.67
N THR A 626 -15.53 -43.86 -13.62
CA THR A 626 -15.42 -45.28 -13.26
C THR A 626 -16.09 -46.20 -14.27
N TYR A 627 -17.26 -45.82 -14.80
CA TYR A 627 -18.00 -46.60 -15.78
C TYR A 627 -17.30 -46.66 -17.14
N ASN A 628 -16.74 -45.54 -17.61
CA ASN A 628 -15.84 -45.48 -18.78
C ASN A 628 -14.56 -46.29 -18.58
N ARG A 629 -14.16 -46.58 -17.33
CA ARG A 629 -12.99 -47.42 -17.01
C ARG A 629 -13.35 -48.91 -16.86
N THR A 630 -14.63 -49.26 -16.92
CA THR A 630 -15.16 -50.63 -16.85
C THR A 630 -16.04 -50.99 -18.06
N GLY A 631 -15.63 -50.55 -19.26
CA GLY A 631 -16.11 -51.16 -20.50
C GLY A 631 -15.65 -52.63 -20.61
N PRO A 632 -16.45 -53.55 -21.18
CA PRO A 632 -16.28 -54.98 -20.98
C PRO A 632 -15.25 -55.64 -21.92
N THR A 633 -13.96 -55.30 -21.78
CA THR A 633 -12.80 -56.20 -22.01
C THR A 633 -11.50 -55.49 -21.62
N ALA A 634 -10.69 -56.14 -20.79
CA ALA A 634 -9.20 -56.15 -20.77
C ALA A 634 -8.64 -56.16 -19.34
N SER A 635 -8.23 -57.35 -18.91
CA SER A 635 -7.28 -57.52 -17.80
C SER A 635 -5.90 -56.99 -18.21
N SER A 636 -5.22 -56.30 -17.30
CA SER A 636 -3.76 -56.31 -17.14
C SER A 636 -2.87 -56.22 -18.41
N SER A 637 -2.86 -55.07 -19.10
CA SER A 637 -1.66 -54.58 -19.80
C SER A 637 -1.78 -53.09 -20.14
N ALA A 638 -0.76 -52.29 -19.82
CA ALA A 638 -0.70 -50.86 -20.17
C ALA A 638 0.76 -50.39 -20.26
N THR A 639 1.47 -50.91 -21.26
CA THR A 639 2.75 -50.37 -21.74
C THR A 639 2.57 -50.07 -23.23
N TYR A 640 2.79 -48.82 -23.62
CA TYR A 640 2.83 -48.31 -25.00
C TYR A 640 1.58 -48.51 -25.89
N SER A 641 0.86 -47.41 -26.16
CA SER A 641 0.35 -47.14 -27.51
C SER A 641 0.12 -45.65 -27.72
N SER A 642 0.49 -45.16 -28.89
CA SER A 642 0.39 -43.76 -29.31
C SER A 642 -0.62 -43.64 -30.45
N SER A 643 -1.77 -43.01 -30.20
CA SER A 643 -2.63 -42.43 -31.25
C SER A 643 -3.66 -41.47 -30.63
N PRO A 644 -3.79 -40.23 -31.12
CA PRO A 644 -4.77 -39.28 -30.61
C PRO A 644 -6.11 -39.43 -31.33
N ASN A 645 -7.21 -39.46 -30.56
CA ASN A 645 -8.57 -39.35 -31.09
C ASN A 645 -9.25 -38.16 -30.37
N PRO A 646 -9.61 -37.06 -31.06
CA PRO A 646 -9.64 -35.71 -30.46
C PRO A 646 -10.94 -35.34 -29.70
N SER A 647 -11.67 -36.31 -29.15
CA SER A 647 -12.95 -36.06 -28.46
C SER A 647 -13.11 -36.73 -27.08
N ILE A 648 -12.07 -37.41 -26.58
CA ILE A 648 -12.09 -38.05 -25.25
C ILE A 648 -11.21 -37.27 -24.28
N ILE A 649 -11.84 -36.54 -23.35
CA ILE A 649 -11.15 -35.90 -22.22
C ILE A 649 -10.69 -36.98 -21.25
N GLN A 650 -9.47 -37.50 -21.46
CA GLN A 650 -8.78 -38.29 -20.45
C GLN A 650 -8.43 -37.40 -19.25
N MET A 651 -9.24 -37.47 -18.20
CA MET A 651 -8.95 -36.88 -16.89
C MET A 651 -7.71 -37.54 -16.30
N HIS A 652 -6.53 -37.03 -16.64
CA HIS A 652 -5.28 -37.55 -16.11
C HIS A 652 -5.22 -37.34 -14.59
N ASN A 653 -4.74 -38.35 -13.85
CA ASN A 653 -4.56 -38.28 -12.40
C ASN A 653 -3.29 -37.48 -12.06
N SER A 654 -3.25 -36.22 -12.49
CA SER A 654 -2.22 -35.26 -12.17
C SER A 654 -2.50 -34.57 -10.84
N LYS A 655 -1.42 -34.18 -10.17
CA LYS A 655 -1.43 -33.37 -8.96
C LYS A 655 -1.72 -31.87 -9.25
N SER A 656 -2.41 -31.57 -10.37
CA SER A 656 -2.78 -30.22 -10.80
C SER A 656 -4.29 -29.98 -10.86
N SER A 657 -5.11 -30.93 -10.42
CA SER A 657 -6.51 -30.64 -10.09
C SER A 657 -6.52 -29.69 -8.88
N GLY A 658 -7.04 -28.47 -9.06
CA GLY A 658 -6.91 -27.41 -8.06
C GLY A 658 -7.53 -27.74 -6.69
N PRO A 659 -7.14 -27.03 -5.61
CA PRO A 659 -7.46 -27.39 -4.22
C PRO A 659 -8.97 -27.49 -3.89
N ALA A 660 -9.84 -26.91 -4.72
CA ALA A 660 -11.29 -27.09 -4.61
C ALA A 660 -11.73 -28.53 -4.91
N LEU A 661 -11.12 -29.20 -5.90
CA LEU A 661 -11.47 -30.57 -6.28
C LEU A 661 -11.01 -31.58 -5.22
N ASP A 662 -9.82 -31.40 -4.65
CA ASP A 662 -9.35 -32.20 -3.51
C ASP A 662 -10.21 -32.01 -2.25
N ARG A 663 -10.77 -30.81 -2.04
CA ARG A 663 -11.75 -30.56 -0.97
C ARG A 663 -13.04 -31.35 -1.18
N TYR A 664 -13.65 -31.28 -2.37
CA TYR A 664 -14.86 -32.07 -2.65
C TYR A 664 -14.60 -33.57 -2.66
N ARG A 665 -13.41 -34.01 -3.11
CA ARG A 665 -12.96 -35.41 -3.01
C ARG A 665 -12.89 -35.89 -1.57
N THR A 666 -12.26 -35.13 -0.67
CA THR A 666 -12.11 -35.51 0.74
C THR A 666 -13.44 -35.44 1.49
N GLU A 667 -14.29 -34.44 1.20
CA GLU A 667 -15.66 -34.39 1.73
C GLU A 667 -16.49 -35.59 1.25
N TYR A 668 -16.43 -35.96 -0.03
CA TYR A 668 -17.09 -37.15 -0.57
C TYR A 668 -16.59 -38.46 0.07
N GLU A 669 -15.27 -38.67 0.12
CA GLU A 669 -14.67 -39.88 0.71
C GLU A 669 -14.94 -39.98 2.22
N SER A 670 -15.11 -38.85 2.92
CA SER A 670 -15.54 -38.82 4.32
C SER A 670 -17.02 -39.22 4.53
N ARG A 671 -17.89 -38.92 3.55
CA ARG A 671 -19.32 -39.30 3.58
C ARG A 671 -19.54 -40.75 3.16
N LEU A 672 -18.76 -41.25 2.20
CA LEU A 672 -18.83 -42.62 1.71
C LEU A 672 -18.25 -43.65 2.71
N SER A 673 -17.38 -43.22 3.63
CA SER A 673 -16.73 -44.09 4.60
C SER A 673 -17.52 -44.24 5.91
N PRO A 674 -18.25 -45.35 6.14
CA PRO A 674 -18.99 -45.56 7.39
C PRO A 674 -18.05 -45.60 8.62
N PHE A 675 -16.81 -46.05 8.43
CA PHE A 675 -15.80 -46.11 9.49
C PHE A 675 -15.19 -44.73 9.82
N ALA A 676 -15.13 -43.79 8.86
CA ALA A 676 -14.72 -42.41 9.16
C ALA A 676 -15.81 -41.70 9.99
N ALA A 677 -17.08 -41.85 9.60
CA ALA A 677 -18.21 -41.35 10.38
C ALA A 677 -18.26 -41.97 11.79
N PHE A 678 -17.94 -43.27 11.91
CA PHE A 678 -17.84 -43.96 13.21
C PHE A 678 -16.70 -43.40 14.07
N ARG A 679 -15.45 -43.38 13.59
CA ARG A 679 -14.29 -42.81 14.32
C ARG A 679 -14.49 -41.33 14.67
N GLY A 680 -15.14 -40.55 13.81
CA GLY A 680 -15.53 -39.17 14.10
C GLY A 680 -16.49 -39.09 15.29
N ARG A 681 -17.57 -39.86 15.28
CA ARG A 681 -18.55 -39.92 16.39
C ARG A 681 -17.95 -40.49 17.68
N GLU A 682 -17.05 -41.46 17.58
CA GLU A 682 -16.36 -42.06 18.71
C GLU A 682 -15.34 -41.10 19.35
N SER A 683 -14.50 -40.43 18.54
CA SER A 683 -13.59 -39.40 19.03
C SER A 683 -14.33 -38.19 19.65
N ALA A 684 -15.48 -37.80 19.08
CA ALA A 684 -16.34 -36.76 19.67
C ALA A 684 -16.96 -37.20 21.01
N ARG A 685 -17.32 -38.47 21.16
CA ARG A 685 -17.77 -39.07 22.43
C ARG A 685 -16.63 -39.16 23.46
N ALA A 686 -15.43 -39.53 23.04
CA ALA A 686 -14.23 -39.49 23.90
C ALA A 686 -13.93 -38.05 24.37
N HIS A 687 -13.97 -37.07 23.46
CA HIS A 687 -13.80 -35.65 23.79
C HIS A 687 -14.88 -35.12 24.74
N LYS A 688 -16.13 -35.58 24.61
CA LYS A 688 -17.22 -35.24 25.54
C LYS A 688 -17.05 -35.91 26.92
N ARG A 689 -16.35 -37.04 27.03
CA ARG A 689 -16.07 -37.75 28.29
C ARG A 689 -14.89 -37.17 29.10
N MET A 690 -13.94 -36.49 28.45
CA MET A 690 -12.82 -35.84 29.15
C MET A 690 -13.28 -34.68 30.04
N ARG A 691 -12.68 -34.55 31.24
CA ARG A 691 -12.89 -33.43 32.19
C ARG A 691 -12.33 -32.12 31.62
N LEU A 692 -12.79 -30.97 32.14
CA LEU A 692 -12.34 -29.65 31.68
C LEU A 692 -10.79 -29.45 31.66
N PRO A 693 -10.02 -29.78 32.72
CA PRO A 693 -8.55 -29.69 32.66
C PRO A 693 -7.95 -30.66 31.63
N GLU A 694 -8.47 -31.88 31.50
CA GLU A 694 -8.01 -32.85 30.50
C GLU A 694 -8.25 -32.34 29.06
N ARG A 695 -9.35 -31.62 28.81
CA ARG A 695 -9.60 -30.99 27.49
C ARG A 695 -8.62 -29.86 27.19
N ILE A 696 -8.25 -29.07 28.20
CA ILE A 696 -7.23 -28.01 28.06
C ILE A 696 -5.88 -28.65 27.73
N VAL A 697 -5.45 -29.66 28.49
CA VAL A 697 -4.21 -30.40 28.24
C VAL A 697 -4.25 -31.08 26.86
N PHE A 698 -5.34 -31.75 26.49
CA PHE A 698 -5.50 -32.39 25.19
C PHE A 698 -5.44 -31.39 24.03
N SER A 699 -6.04 -30.20 24.19
CA SER A 699 -5.97 -29.12 23.20
C SER A 699 -4.55 -28.57 23.05
N ILE A 700 -3.85 -28.32 24.16
CA ILE A 700 -2.45 -27.86 24.16
C ILE A 700 -1.53 -28.92 23.55
N THR A 701 -1.68 -30.18 23.95
CA THR A 701 -0.90 -31.31 23.43
C THR A 701 -1.11 -31.46 21.92
N ARG A 702 -2.37 -31.41 21.46
CA ARG A 702 -2.69 -31.45 20.03
C ARG A 702 -2.12 -30.27 19.27
N LEU A 703 -2.16 -29.06 19.82
CA LEU A 703 -1.59 -27.85 19.21
C LEU A 703 -0.06 -27.93 19.12
N VAL A 704 0.61 -28.43 20.16
CA VAL A 704 2.07 -28.65 20.18
C VAL A 704 2.50 -29.72 19.18
N LEU A 705 1.74 -30.80 19.02
CA LEU A 705 2.04 -31.91 18.10
C LEU A 705 1.54 -31.70 16.65
N ALA A 706 0.66 -30.72 16.40
CA ALA A 706 0.06 -30.52 15.07
C ALA A 706 1.06 -30.02 14.02
N THR A 707 2.10 -29.27 14.39
CA THR A 707 3.04 -28.69 13.43
C THR A 707 4.50 -29.04 13.74
N ARG A 708 5.33 -29.13 12.69
CA ARG A 708 6.77 -29.42 12.82
C ARG A 708 7.51 -28.32 13.58
N THR A 709 7.06 -27.07 13.46
CA THR A 709 7.60 -25.90 14.16
C THR A 709 7.21 -25.88 15.63
N SER A 710 5.93 -26.10 15.98
CA SER A 710 5.49 -26.17 17.38
C SER A 710 6.19 -27.28 18.17
N ARG A 711 6.44 -28.44 17.54
CA ARG A 711 7.21 -29.54 18.14
C ARG A 711 8.66 -29.15 18.43
N ASN A 712 9.32 -28.45 17.51
CA ASN A 712 10.70 -28.00 17.70
C ASN A 712 10.79 -26.90 18.78
N ILE A 713 9.84 -25.97 18.83
CA ILE A 713 9.76 -24.92 19.86
C ILE A 713 9.54 -25.55 21.25
N PHE A 714 8.65 -26.53 21.36
CA PHE A 714 8.42 -27.25 22.62
C PHE A 714 9.65 -28.03 23.09
N ALA A 715 10.36 -28.71 22.17
CA ALA A 715 11.62 -29.38 22.50
C ALA A 715 12.70 -28.39 22.98
N GLY A 716 12.81 -27.21 22.33
CA GLY A 716 13.70 -26.13 22.76
C GLY A 716 13.32 -25.56 24.13
N TYR A 717 12.02 -25.37 24.40
CA TYR A 717 11.52 -24.94 25.71
C TYR A 717 11.84 -25.96 26.81
N CYS A 718 11.62 -27.25 26.58
CA CYS A 718 12.00 -28.31 27.52
C CYS A 718 13.52 -28.32 27.78
N MET A 719 14.36 -28.17 26.73
CA MET A 719 15.81 -28.06 26.88
C MET A 719 16.22 -26.84 27.72
N ALA A 720 15.63 -25.67 27.44
CA ALA A 720 15.89 -24.44 28.17
C ALA A 720 15.48 -24.55 29.66
N LEU A 721 14.36 -25.23 29.96
CA LEU A 721 13.93 -25.51 31.33
C LEU A 721 14.95 -26.41 32.06
N HIS A 722 15.45 -27.46 31.42
CA HIS A 722 16.50 -28.32 32.00
C HIS A 722 17.81 -27.54 32.23
N VAL A 723 18.22 -26.68 31.30
CA VAL A 723 19.39 -25.80 31.47
C VAL A 723 19.18 -24.80 32.61
N LEU A 724 17.99 -24.20 32.73
CA LEU A 724 17.65 -23.28 33.84
C LEU A 724 17.71 -24.00 35.19
N VAL A 725 17.11 -25.19 35.31
CA VAL A 725 17.17 -26.00 36.55
C VAL A 725 18.62 -26.39 36.86
N PHE A 726 19.41 -26.78 35.86
CA PHE A 726 20.83 -27.09 36.04
C PHE A 726 21.64 -25.87 36.51
N ILE A 727 21.41 -24.68 35.94
CA ILE A 727 22.02 -23.42 36.38
C ILE A 727 21.58 -23.06 37.80
N SER A 728 20.29 -23.24 38.14
CA SER A 728 19.77 -22.97 39.48
C SER A 728 20.37 -23.90 40.53
N LEU A 729 20.53 -25.19 40.22
CA LEU A 729 21.19 -26.16 41.09
C LEU A 729 22.70 -25.89 41.19
N TYR A 730 23.34 -25.49 40.09
CA TYR A 730 24.75 -25.10 40.08
C TYR A 730 25.00 -23.84 40.93
N TRP A 731 24.14 -22.82 40.83
CA TRP A 731 24.23 -21.63 41.67
C TRP A 731 23.97 -21.94 43.14
N LEU A 732 22.92 -22.72 43.45
CA LEU A 732 22.61 -23.11 44.82
C LEU A 732 23.77 -23.93 45.44
N GLY A 733 24.31 -24.91 44.70
CA GLY A 733 25.46 -25.69 45.13
C GLY A 733 26.76 -24.86 45.23
N SER A 734 26.97 -23.88 44.34
CA SER A 734 28.12 -22.97 44.43
C SER A 734 28.02 -22.07 45.66
N MET A 735 26.83 -21.55 45.98
CA MET A 735 26.60 -20.76 47.20
C MET A 735 26.80 -21.61 48.46
N ASP A 736 26.35 -22.87 48.46
CA ASP A 736 26.52 -23.79 49.59
C ASP A 736 28.00 -24.14 49.82
N VAL A 737 28.74 -24.46 48.75
CA VAL A 737 30.21 -24.64 48.79
C VAL A 737 30.91 -23.37 49.29
N GLN A 738 30.45 -22.18 48.89
CA GLN A 738 31.05 -20.90 49.30
C GLN A 738 30.73 -20.56 50.76
N GLN A 739 29.56 -20.95 51.29
CA GLN A 739 29.27 -20.87 52.73
C GLN A 739 30.15 -21.85 53.52
N HIS A 740 30.29 -23.10 53.06
CA HIS A 740 31.21 -24.06 53.68
C HIS A 740 32.67 -23.57 53.65
N TYR A 741 33.13 -22.94 52.56
CA TYR A 741 34.48 -22.38 52.47
C TYR A 741 34.68 -21.21 53.43
N ASN A 742 33.68 -20.34 53.59
CA ASN A 742 33.71 -19.24 54.56
C ASN A 742 33.68 -19.74 56.02
N HIS A 743 32.91 -20.81 56.29
CA HIS A 743 32.85 -21.44 57.61
C HIS A 743 34.17 -22.14 57.98
N ILE A 744 34.83 -22.78 57.00
CA ILE A 744 36.19 -23.32 57.12
C ILE A 744 37.20 -22.18 57.33
N GLY A 745 37.10 -21.08 56.58
CA GLY A 745 37.92 -19.89 56.74
C GLY A 745 37.86 -19.31 58.16
N GLN A 746 36.65 -19.07 58.69
CA GLN A 746 36.49 -18.62 60.08
C GLN A 746 36.98 -19.66 61.10
N SER A 747 36.74 -20.95 60.88
CA SER A 747 37.28 -22.01 61.76
C SER A 747 38.81 -22.08 61.74
N SER A 748 39.45 -21.76 60.62
CA SER A 748 40.92 -21.75 60.50
C SER A 748 41.56 -20.57 61.23
N ILE A 749 40.88 -19.42 61.27
CA ILE A 749 41.32 -18.22 62.01
C ILE A 749 41.10 -18.42 63.52
N ALA A 750 39.98 -19.04 63.92
CA ALA A 750 39.76 -19.45 65.31
C ALA A 750 40.79 -20.50 65.76
N ALA A 751 41.05 -21.52 64.94
CA ALA A 751 42.03 -22.58 65.23
C ALA A 751 43.49 -22.07 65.23
N ALA A 752 43.80 -20.95 64.58
CA ALA A 752 45.11 -20.31 64.68
C ALA A 752 45.35 -19.69 66.07
N ASN A 753 44.30 -19.14 66.69
CA ASN A 753 44.37 -18.63 68.07
C ASN A 753 44.34 -19.77 69.11
N ASP A 754 43.55 -20.83 68.90
CA ASP A 754 43.47 -21.97 69.83
C ASP A 754 44.71 -22.87 69.81
N LYS A 755 45.45 -22.94 68.69
CA LYS A 755 46.68 -23.75 68.57
C LYS A 755 47.86 -23.24 69.40
N ILE A 756 47.79 -22.04 69.98
CA ILE A 756 48.77 -21.56 70.96
C ILE A 756 48.52 -22.14 72.37
N LEU A 757 47.29 -22.64 72.65
CA LEU A 757 46.88 -23.08 73.99
C LEU A 757 46.67 -24.60 74.14
N THR A 758 46.66 -25.37 73.04
CA THR A 758 46.23 -26.79 73.04
C THR A 758 47.24 -27.80 72.49
N ALA A 759 48.53 -27.46 72.44
CA ALA A 759 49.62 -28.38 72.11
C ALA A 759 49.97 -29.36 73.27
N LYS A 760 48.98 -30.09 73.79
CA LYS A 760 49.16 -31.06 74.90
C LYS A 760 48.12 -32.20 74.80
N SER A 761 48.60 -33.44 74.66
CA SER A 761 47.86 -34.67 74.24
C SER A 761 47.31 -34.60 72.79
N GLY A 762 47.32 -35.64 71.95
CA GLY A 762 47.65 -37.06 72.12
C GLY A 762 46.58 -37.87 71.36
N ALA A 763 46.81 -38.20 70.08
CA ALA A 763 47.33 -39.50 69.59
C ALA A 763 46.23 -40.58 69.40
N GLU A 764 46.46 -41.50 68.44
CA GLU A 764 45.65 -42.71 68.12
C GLU A 764 44.28 -42.51 67.41
N ASN A 765 43.72 -43.47 66.64
CA ASN A 765 44.25 -44.46 65.67
C ASN A 765 43.07 -45.11 64.90
N TRP A 766 43.20 -45.35 63.57
CA TRP A 766 42.56 -46.43 62.74
C TRP A 766 41.00 -46.52 62.69
N HIS A 767 40.34 -46.75 61.54
CA HIS A 767 40.42 -47.96 60.71
C HIS A 767 39.79 -47.80 59.30
N GLN A 768 40.01 -48.79 58.43
CA GLN A 768 39.63 -48.83 57.00
C GLN A 768 38.89 -50.14 56.64
N VAL A 769 37.72 -50.07 55.99
CA VAL A 769 37.03 -51.12 55.18
C VAL A 769 36.02 -50.39 54.26
N GLY A 770 35.72 -50.73 53.01
CA GLY A 770 36.26 -51.71 52.06
C GLY A 770 35.42 -51.69 50.77
N PHE A 771 36.01 -51.99 49.61
CA PHE A 771 35.36 -51.93 48.30
C PHE A 771 34.86 -53.32 47.89
N SER A 772 33.65 -53.44 47.32
CA SER A 772 33.19 -54.67 46.66
C SER A 772 32.33 -54.36 45.45
N GLU A 773 32.82 -54.75 44.27
CA GLU A 773 32.20 -54.54 42.96
C GLU A 773 31.42 -55.80 42.50
N PRO A 774 30.84 -55.88 41.29
CA PRO A 774 29.40 -56.12 41.12
C PRO A 774 29.06 -57.55 40.66
N LYS A 775 27.76 -57.86 40.52
CA LYS A 775 27.29 -58.96 39.66
C LYS A 775 25.81 -58.87 39.26
N VAL A 776 25.59 -59.00 37.95
CA VAL A 776 24.36 -59.37 37.20
C VAL A 776 23.16 -58.43 37.34
#